data_AF-A0A8C7E6M5-F1
#
_entry.id   AF-A0A8C7E6M5-F1
#
_cell.length_a   1.000
_cell.length_b   1.000
_cell.length_c   1.000
_cell.angle_alpha   90.00
_cell.angle_beta   90.00
_cell.angle_gamma   90.00
#
_symmetry.space_group_name_H-M   'P 1'
#
loop_
_entity.id
_entity.type
_entity.pdbx_description
1 polymer ?
#
loop_
_entity_poly.entity_id
_entity_poly.type
_entity_poly.pdbx_seq_one_letter_code
_entity_poly.pdbx_strand_id
1 'polypeptide(L)'
;MAQLLLCSLAFVIFFRPARGAMDVCYNSQGRAQRCMPIFENAAFGRQAQASNTCGWPPETYCLQMGTRESSTLCHRCDGGDPLLYHNASYLTDFHSQEEPTWWQSQSMAFGVQHPTSVNITLHLGKAYEITYVRLKFHTSRPESFAIYKRSRAEGPWIPYQFYSASCKKTYGKTERQFLRSGEHEQVAFCTDEFSDISPLSGGNVAFSTLEGRPSAYSFDQSPLLQEWVTCTDLLISLDRLNTFGDDIFKDPKVLQSYYYAISDFSVGGRCKCNGHASECIPNEDDQLVCLCQHNTTGVDCDICQPFYQDRPWARGTAESANECLPCNCSGRSGECYYDWELYRRTGHGGHCVNCGENTAGPHCEYCRPNFYRWDDEMACQPCNCNQAGSLNPQCDAAGKCECKVTVTGWKCERCQEGFHSLSEGGCRPCACNSAGSLGMCDPNSGHCRCKKKVEGYLCNRCQPGSFNLQPHNSEGCTSCFCYGHSTVCTTAPGFEPQDIVSDFRQGRLENKTFLTFPKNLDLEFPLQIASPILSLVSCPSCDPLPPLILDPSLPQSRLHEAEEAMDLVLSPFQFQRMLSNLTKLRIQVKSRIALKEVRLASAHPGFSQWASWVEECLCPQGYQGRFCQFCVPGYKREIAWGGPFASCVPCTCNQHGNCDPNSGICQCLHNTEGPACERCAAGFYGNPFLGQPEDCQPCPCPGQGPCATLLDSEEVVCTHCPLGQRGRLCELCDDGFFGDPLGRNGSVRPCNSCNCHGNTDPNAVGNCDTFTGRCLRCLYNTAGEHCERCQEGFYGNPLAANPATKCAPCNCNPDGSTHGPATCDPVSGQCRCLPNVTGRECTQCLEGYFDLQPGVGCRSCQCHPKGAQSNTCHPITGQCTCHPGVTGLSCNQCQAGFFGFSSQGCQVCNCSQIGSVSLQCHDNSTCVCKKGFVGNKCDQCDVNYFFDLESKQCQECPLCYSLVKEEPVGEHHSHTTWQTCVMATNMRACPKTSSFSHPNFEQLLNEWSLIEE
;
A
#
# COMPACT_ATOMS: atom_id res chain seq x y z
N MET A 1 -33.95 20.75 32.79
CA MET A 1 -32.99 19.87 32.09
C MET A 1 -32.59 20.50 30.74
N ALA A 2 -31.70 21.50 30.76
CA ALA A 2 -31.24 22.18 29.54
C ALA A 2 -29.73 22.49 29.56
N GLN A 3 -29.17 22.80 30.73
CA GLN A 3 -27.73 23.07 30.89
C GLN A 3 -26.84 21.81 30.88
N LEU A 4 -27.42 20.61 31.05
CA LEU A 4 -26.68 19.33 31.04
C LEU A 4 -26.37 18.80 29.64
N LEU A 5 -27.00 19.33 28.58
CA LEU A 5 -26.77 18.91 27.19
C LEU A 5 -25.65 19.70 26.48
N LEU A 6 -25.26 20.86 27.01
CA LEU A 6 -24.24 21.73 26.39
C LEU A 6 -22.81 21.32 26.73
N CYS A 7 -22.55 20.75 27.92
CA CYS A 7 -21.22 20.24 28.27
C CYS A 7 -20.83 18.98 27.47
N SER A 8 -21.81 18.15 27.10
CA SER A 8 -21.59 16.89 26.38
C SER A 8 -20.99 17.08 24.99
N LEU A 9 -21.32 18.19 24.31
CA LEU A 9 -20.83 18.51 22.97
C LEU A 9 -19.46 19.19 22.97
N ALA A 10 -19.01 19.76 24.10
CA ALA A 10 -17.69 20.39 24.21
C ALA A 10 -16.56 19.37 24.44
N PHE A 11 -16.85 18.23 25.08
CA PHE A 11 -15.83 17.27 25.51
C PHE A 11 -15.27 16.34 24.41
N VAL A 12 -15.86 16.37 23.20
CA VAL A 12 -15.50 15.47 22.09
C VAL A 12 -14.35 16.02 21.22
N ILE A 13 -14.00 17.30 21.35
CA ILE A 13 -13.12 18.01 20.39
C ILE A 13 -11.63 18.06 20.82
N PHE A 14 -11.30 17.75 22.09
CA PHE A 14 -9.93 17.96 22.62
C PHE A 14 -9.19 16.71 23.13
N PHE A 15 -9.67 15.49 22.84
CA PHE A 15 -8.83 14.29 22.93
C PHE A 15 -8.02 14.07 21.64
N ARG A 16 -6.96 14.88 21.45
CA ARG A 16 -5.86 14.47 20.58
C ARG A 16 -5.02 13.42 21.32
N PRO A 17 -4.77 12.23 20.75
CA PRO A 17 -3.80 11.30 21.33
C PRO A 17 -2.41 11.94 21.30
N ALA A 18 -1.54 11.54 22.23
CA ALA A 18 -0.13 11.92 22.23
C ALA A 18 0.58 11.24 21.04
N ARG A 19 0.59 11.93 19.89
CA ARG A 19 1.27 11.49 18.66
C ARG A 19 2.76 11.27 18.91
N GLY A 20 3.29 10.19 18.35
CA GLY A 20 4.72 9.90 18.35
C GLY A 20 5.50 10.88 17.48
N ALA A 21 6.82 10.99 17.71
CA ALA A 21 7.68 11.93 16.99
C ALA A 21 7.74 11.70 15.47
N MET A 22 7.33 10.51 14.99
CA MET A 22 7.28 10.12 13.57
C MET A 22 5.90 10.35 12.92
N ASP A 23 4.87 10.73 13.68
CA ASP A 23 3.48 10.87 13.19
C ASP A 23 3.20 12.28 12.58
N VAL A 24 4.20 13.15 12.50
CA VAL A 24 4.03 14.55 12.10
C VAL A 24 5.19 15.00 11.22
N CYS A 25 4.88 15.41 9.99
CA CYS A 25 5.87 15.80 8.96
C CYS A 25 6.56 17.15 9.22
N TYR A 26 6.02 17.98 10.11
CA TYR A 26 6.62 19.25 10.51
C TYR A 26 6.72 19.34 12.02
N ASN A 27 7.86 19.81 12.52
CA ASN A 27 8.06 20.02 13.94
C ASN A 27 7.34 21.30 14.43
N SER A 28 7.37 21.56 15.74
CA SER A 28 6.73 22.74 16.36
C SER A 28 7.28 24.10 15.91
N GLN A 29 8.37 24.14 15.16
CA GLN A 29 8.97 25.33 14.55
C GLN A 29 8.67 25.44 13.04
N GLY A 30 7.84 24.54 12.48
CA GLY A 30 7.52 24.50 11.05
C GLY A 30 8.62 23.94 10.15
N ARG A 31 9.68 23.34 10.70
CA ARG A 31 10.71 22.65 9.90
C ARG A 31 10.23 21.26 9.53
N ALA A 32 10.48 20.85 8.29
CA ALA A 32 10.19 19.51 7.80
C ALA A 32 11.03 18.45 8.56
N GLN A 33 10.43 17.28 8.79
CA GLN A 33 11.07 16.10 9.39
C GLN A 33 10.42 14.84 8.84
N ARG A 34 11.14 13.71 8.78
CA ARG A 34 10.56 12.44 8.29
C ARG A 34 9.31 12.06 9.08
N CYS A 35 8.24 11.73 8.35
CA CYS A 35 7.02 11.17 8.89
C CYS A 35 6.68 9.84 8.18
N MET A 36 6.03 8.92 8.89
CA MET A 36 5.68 7.59 8.36
C MET A 36 4.29 7.16 8.82
N PRO A 37 3.50 6.44 8.01
CA PRO A 37 2.22 5.89 8.45
C PRO A 37 2.37 4.88 9.59
N ILE A 38 1.26 4.66 10.30
CA ILE A 38 1.15 3.64 11.35
C ILE A 38 1.44 2.23 10.82
N PHE A 39 1.76 1.31 11.73
CA PHE A 39 1.92 -0.11 11.42
C PHE A 39 0.56 -0.81 11.56
N GLU A 40 0.20 -1.63 10.58
CA GLU A 40 -1.11 -2.28 10.49
C GLU A 40 -1.02 -3.67 9.86
N ASN A 41 -2.09 -4.46 10.00
CA ASN A 41 -2.30 -5.65 9.20
C ASN A 41 -2.93 -5.24 7.86
N ALA A 42 -2.11 -5.10 6.82
CA ALA A 42 -2.52 -4.61 5.50
C ALA A 42 -3.53 -5.54 4.78
N ALA A 43 -3.64 -6.79 5.23
CA ALA A 43 -4.61 -7.77 4.72
C ALA A 43 -5.99 -7.68 5.37
N PHE A 44 -6.12 -7.10 6.56
CA PHE A 44 -7.37 -7.10 7.33
C PHE A 44 -8.50 -6.36 6.57
N GLY A 45 -9.65 -7.02 6.45
CA GLY A 45 -10.81 -6.50 5.71
C GLY A 45 -10.64 -6.41 4.19
N ARG A 46 -9.51 -6.85 3.62
CA ARG A 46 -9.31 -6.93 2.16
C ARG A 46 -9.94 -8.19 1.59
N GLN A 47 -10.40 -8.13 0.34
CA GLN A 47 -10.93 -9.30 -0.36
C GLN A 47 -9.78 -10.13 -0.97
N ALA A 48 -9.37 -11.20 -0.28
CA ALA A 48 -8.50 -12.22 -0.85
C ALA A 48 -9.24 -13.04 -1.93
N GLN A 49 -8.48 -13.54 -2.91
CA GLN A 49 -9.00 -14.35 -4.03
C GLN A 49 -8.27 -15.70 -4.07
N ALA A 50 -9.00 -16.81 -3.91
CA ALA A 50 -8.45 -18.16 -4.06
C ALA A 50 -8.81 -18.74 -5.44
N SER A 51 -7.86 -19.40 -6.10
CA SER A 51 -8.09 -20.08 -7.39
C SER A 51 -8.90 -21.37 -7.27
N ASN A 52 -9.15 -21.83 -6.05
CA ASN A 52 -9.90 -23.04 -5.73
C ASN A 52 -10.50 -22.90 -4.32
N THR A 53 -11.78 -23.25 -4.17
CA THR A 53 -12.52 -23.16 -2.90
C THR A 53 -13.55 -24.29 -2.89
N CYS A 54 -13.80 -24.92 -1.74
CA CYS A 54 -14.77 -26.01 -1.64
C CYS A 54 -16.22 -25.52 -1.86
N GLY A 55 -17.11 -26.47 -2.19
CA GLY A 55 -18.55 -26.23 -2.21
C GLY A 55 -19.19 -25.99 -3.59
N TRP A 56 -18.41 -25.93 -4.67
CA TRP A 56 -18.91 -25.82 -6.05
C TRP A 56 -18.22 -26.84 -6.98
N PRO A 57 -18.80 -28.05 -7.21
CA PRO A 57 -20.03 -28.56 -6.60
C PRO A 57 -19.86 -28.86 -5.10
N PRO A 58 -20.96 -28.97 -4.32
CA PRO A 58 -20.90 -29.33 -2.92
C PRO A 58 -20.21 -30.68 -2.68
N GLU A 59 -19.29 -30.71 -1.72
CA GLU A 59 -18.43 -31.87 -1.46
C GLU A 59 -18.47 -32.32 0.01
N THR A 60 -18.08 -33.57 0.25
CA THR A 60 -17.82 -34.09 1.58
C THR A 60 -16.32 -34.03 1.85
N TYR A 61 -15.92 -33.44 2.97
CA TYR A 61 -14.54 -33.40 3.45
C TYR A 61 -14.47 -34.03 4.84
N CYS A 62 -13.31 -34.59 5.21
CA CYS A 62 -13.15 -35.30 6.48
C CYS A 62 -12.09 -34.64 7.36
N LEU A 63 -12.32 -34.59 8.68
CA LEU A 63 -11.28 -34.19 9.62
C LEU A 63 -10.33 -35.37 9.88
N GLN A 64 -9.01 -35.14 9.82
CA GLN A 64 -8.00 -36.19 9.97
C GLN A 64 -7.65 -36.48 11.45
N MET A 65 -8.16 -35.67 12.38
CA MET A 65 -8.13 -35.95 13.82
C MET A 65 -9.33 -36.80 14.24
N GLY A 66 -9.08 -37.95 14.86
CA GLY A 66 -10.13 -38.85 15.35
C GLY A 66 -9.65 -39.70 16.52
N THR A 67 -10.26 -39.53 17.69
CA THR A 67 -10.10 -40.44 18.82
C THR A 67 -10.91 -41.72 18.61
N ARG A 68 -10.56 -42.80 19.34
CA ARG A 68 -11.05 -44.19 19.14
C ARG A 68 -12.57 -44.42 19.26
N GLU A 69 -13.38 -43.39 19.51
CA GLU A 69 -14.83 -43.49 19.70
C GLU A 69 -15.66 -42.76 18.63
N SER A 70 -15.01 -42.12 17.65
CA SER A 70 -15.69 -41.46 16.53
C SER A 70 -15.30 -42.07 15.19
N SER A 71 -16.30 -42.51 14.41
CA SER A 71 -16.16 -42.68 12.96
C SER A 71 -15.78 -41.33 12.34
N THR A 72 -14.84 -41.29 11.39
CA THR A 72 -14.35 -40.06 10.75
C THR A 72 -15.46 -39.02 10.56
N LEU A 73 -15.35 -37.92 11.29
CA LEU A 73 -16.32 -36.82 11.28
C LEU A 73 -16.14 -36.06 9.96
N CYS A 74 -16.86 -36.54 8.94
CA CYS A 74 -16.90 -35.95 7.62
C CYS A 74 -18.07 -34.97 7.53
N HIS A 75 -17.76 -33.75 7.15
CA HIS A 75 -18.67 -32.63 7.02
C HIS A 75 -18.94 -32.36 5.53
N ARG A 76 -19.96 -31.56 5.23
CA ARG A 76 -20.27 -31.12 3.87
C ARG A 76 -19.83 -29.67 3.73
N CYS A 77 -19.04 -29.36 2.71
CA CYS A 77 -18.85 -28.00 2.26
C CYS A 77 -19.84 -27.72 1.13
N ASP A 78 -20.64 -26.66 1.26
CA ASP A 78 -21.69 -26.30 0.30
C ASP A 78 -21.65 -24.79 0.08
N GLY A 79 -21.25 -24.37 -1.12
CA GLY A 79 -21.03 -22.95 -1.43
C GLY A 79 -22.31 -22.12 -1.52
N GLY A 80 -23.49 -22.75 -1.46
CA GLY A 80 -24.80 -22.09 -1.41
C GLY A 80 -25.39 -21.95 0.00
N ASP A 81 -24.78 -22.55 1.04
CA ASP A 81 -25.30 -22.54 2.41
C ASP A 81 -24.42 -21.68 3.34
N PRO A 82 -24.95 -20.56 3.91
CA PRO A 82 -24.24 -19.70 4.85
C PRO A 82 -23.68 -20.39 6.12
N LEU A 83 -24.06 -21.63 6.42
CA LEU A 83 -23.54 -22.41 7.54
C LEU A 83 -22.49 -23.47 7.14
N LEU A 84 -22.27 -23.70 5.84
CA LEU A 84 -21.41 -24.77 5.31
C LEU A 84 -20.40 -24.29 4.25
N TYR A 85 -20.27 -22.98 4.04
CA TYR A 85 -19.36 -22.40 3.07
C TYR A 85 -18.03 -21.95 3.72
N HIS A 86 -16.93 -22.06 3.00
CA HIS A 86 -15.57 -21.72 3.48
C HIS A 86 -14.84 -20.81 2.49
N ASN A 87 -15.42 -19.63 2.23
CA ASN A 87 -14.95 -18.70 1.19
C ASN A 87 -13.67 -17.95 1.59
N ALA A 88 -12.94 -17.43 0.60
CA ALA A 88 -11.68 -16.69 0.75
C ALA A 88 -11.80 -15.40 1.58
N SER A 89 -13.01 -14.93 1.89
CA SER A 89 -13.27 -13.88 2.87
C SER A 89 -12.82 -14.25 4.29
N TYR A 90 -12.81 -15.54 4.63
CA TYR A 90 -12.33 -16.08 5.92
C TYR A 90 -10.79 -16.25 5.98
N LEU A 91 -10.06 -15.54 5.13
CA LEU A 91 -8.61 -15.39 5.22
C LEU A 91 -8.22 -14.09 5.95
N THR A 92 -9.13 -13.11 5.97
CA THR A 92 -8.82 -11.68 6.21
C THR A 92 -9.84 -10.99 7.11
N ASP A 93 -10.72 -11.75 7.73
CA ASP A 93 -11.72 -11.32 8.72
C ASP A 93 -11.12 -11.21 10.13
N PHE A 94 -11.98 -11.11 11.15
CA PHE A 94 -11.54 -10.98 12.54
C PHE A 94 -11.34 -12.36 13.18
N HIS A 95 -10.10 -12.85 13.15
CA HIS A 95 -9.75 -14.16 13.70
C HIS A 95 -10.03 -14.27 15.21
N SER A 96 -10.98 -15.13 15.58
CA SER A 96 -11.24 -15.55 16.97
C SER A 96 -10.66 -16.94 17.25
N GLN A 97 -10.24 -17.19 18.49
CA GLN A 97 -9.89 -18.54 18.95
C GLN A 97 -11.08 -19.31 19.53
N GLU A 98 -12.17 -18.62 19.88
CA GLU A 98 -13.38 -19.23 20.46
C GLU A 98 -14.37 -19.68 19.36
N GLU A 99 -14.44 -18.92 18.27
CA GLU A 99 -15.24 -19.22 17.07
C GLU A 99 -14.36 -19.06 15.82
N PRO A 100 -13.56 -20.08 15.44
CA PRO A 100 -12.63 -19.97 14.32
C PRO A 100 -13.33 -20.09 12.96
N THR A 101 -13.22 -19.05 12.14
CA THR A 101 -13.50 -19.08 10.71
C THR A 101 -12.30 -19.64 9.93
N TRP A 102 -12.55 -20.18 8.73
CA TRP A 102 -11.48 -20.57 7.80
C TRP A 102 -11.95 -20.63 6.34
N TRP A 103 -11.06 -20.27 5.41
CA TRP A 103 -11.17 -20.65 4.00
C TRP A 103 -10.68 -22.08 3.79
N GLN A 104 -11.26 -22.78 2.82
CA GLN A 104 -10.91 -24.17 2.50
C GLN A 104 -10.91 -24.41 0.98
N SER A 105 -9.83 -25.02 0.46
CA SER A 105 -9.79 -25.55 -0.90
C SER A 105 -10.69 -26.77 -1.07
N GLN A 106 -10.95 -27.16 -2.30
CA GLN A 106 -11.46 -28.51 -2.56
C GLN A 106 -10.47 -29.57 -2.07
N SER A 107 -10.99 -30.77 -1.83
CA SER A 107 -10.20 -31.92 -1.40
C SER A 107 -9.37 -32.55 -2.53
N MET A 108 -8.38 -33.38 -2.18
CA MET A 108 -7.57 -34.15 -3.13
C MET A 108 -8.44 -35.08 -4.00
N ALA A 109 -9.65 -35.41 -3.55
CA ALA A 109 -10.64 -36.13 -4.36
C ALA A 109 -11.09 -35.36 -5.61
N PHE A 110 -10.96 -34.03 -5.62
CA PHE A 110 -11.17 -33.15 -6.77
C PHE A 110 -9.86 -32.81 -7.52
N GLY A 111 -8.77 -33.53 -7.22
CA GLY A 111 -7.50 -33.38 -7.90
C GLY A 111 -6.57 -32.30 -7.33
N VAL A 112 -6.88 -31.73 -6.16
CA VAL A 112 -5.99 -30.79 -5.46
C VAL A 112 -4.79 -31.55 -4.88
N GLN A 113 -3.74 -31.75 -5.68
CA GLN A 113 -2.41 -32.23 -5.29
C GLN A 113 -1.41 -31.96 -6.42
N HIS A 114 -0.13 -31.83 -6.07
CA HIS A 114 0.98 -31.67 -7.01
C HIS A 114 0.86 -32.61 -8.24
N PRO A 115 0.88 -32.09 -9.48
CA PRO A 115 1.39 -30.77 -9.88
C PRO A 115 0.36 -29.63 -9.90
N THR A 116 -0.89 -29.81 -9.46
CA THR A 116 -1.83 -28.67 -9.36
C THR A 116 -1.51 -27.85 -8.11
N SER A 117 -1.34 -26.54 -8.25
CA SER A 117 -1.24 -25.62 -7.11
C SER A 117 -2.55 -24.88 -6.84
N VAL A 118 -2.78 -24.49 -5.59
CA VAL A 118 -3.86 -23.58 -5.20
C VAL A 118 -3.26 -22.22 -4.90
N ASN A 119 -3.72 -21.21 -5.62
CA ASN A 119 -3.18 -19.85 -5.60
C ASN A 119 -4.10 -18.92 -4.83
N ILE A 120 -3.61 -18.33 -3.74
CA ILE A 120 -4.29 -17.28 -2.97
C ILE A 120 -3.64 -15.95 -3.31
N THR A 121 -4.37 -15.06 -3.97
CA THR A 121 -3.92 -13.71 -4.35
C THR A 121 -4.56 -12.67 -3.42
N LEU A 122 -3.75 -11.76 -2.90
CA LEU A 122 -4.17 -10.63 -2.07
C LEU A 122 -3.67 -9.33 -2.70
N HIS A 123 -4.61 -8.49 -3.12
CA HIS A 123 -4.34 -7.15 -3.65
C HIS A 123 -4.42 -6.12 -2.50
N LEU A 124 -3.33 -5.42 -2.20
CA LEU A 124 -3.30 -4.42 -1.12
C LEU A 124 -3.87 -3.05 -1.57
N GLY A 125 -4.07 -2.87 -2.88
CA GLY A 125 -4.58 -1.62 -3.50
C GLY A 125 -3.54 -0.49 -3.59
N LYS A 126 -2.45 -0.57 -2.83
CA LYS A 126 -1.32 0.37 -2.82
C LYS A 126 -0.03 -0.38 -2.44
N ALA A 127 1.13 0.23 -2.69
CA ALA A 127 2.40 -0.26 -2.17
C ALA A 127 2.51 -0.12 -0.63
N TYR A 128 2.95 -1.19 0.01
CA TYR A 128 3.28 -1.27 1.43
C TYR A 128 4.74 -1.69 1.62
N GLU A 129 5.34 -1.32 2.74
CA GLU A 129 6.62 -1.83 3.22
C GLU A 129 6.32 -2.97 4.23
N ILE A 130 6.44 -4.21 3.77
CA ILE A 130 6.06 -5.42 4.50
C ILE A 130 7.18 -5.83 5.45
N THR A 131 6.83 -6.02 6.73
CA THR A 131 7.73 -6.57 7.76
C THR A 131 7.55 -8.08 7.89
N TYR A 132 6.30 -8.58 7.84
CA TYR A 132 6.02 -10.01 7.84
C TYR A 132 4.78 -10.41 7.03
N VAL A 133 4.77 -11.67 6.58
CA VAL A 133 3.60 -12.38 6.08
C VAL A 133 3.35 -13.60 6.95
N ARG A 134 2.13 -13.80 7.44
CA ARG A 134 1.72 -14.90 8.33
C ARG A 134 0.57 -15.68 7.70
N LEU A 135 0.60 -17.01 7.84
CA LEU A 135 -0.49 -17.92 7.49
C LEU A 135 -0.73 -18.87 8.67
N LYS A 136 -1.97 -18.95 9.16
CA LYS A 136 -2.38 -19.89 10.21
C LYS A 136 -3.27 -20.97 9.59
N PHE A 137 -2.79 -22.22 9.56
CA PHE A 137 -3.53 -23.31 8.94
C PHE A 137 -4.56 -23.91 9.91
N HIS A 138 -5.74 -24.22 9.39
CA HIS A 138 -6.76 -25.02 10.09
C HIS A 138 -6.53 -26.54 9.87
N THR A 139 -5.89 -26.91 8.77
CA THR A 139 -5.33 -28.24 8.49
C THR A 139 -3.86 -28.33 8.91
N SER A 140 -3.19 -29.42 8.55
CA SER A 140 -1.73 -29.46 8.42
C SER A 140 -1.22 -28.43 7.40
N ARG A 141 0.06 -28.08 7.52
CA ARG A 141 0.77 -27.21 6.58
C ARG A 141 1.16 -27.97 5.30
N PRO A 142 1.34 -27.31 4.14
CA PRO A 142 1.77 -27.95 2.89
C PRO A 142 3.18 -28.55 3.01
N GLU A 143 3.49 -29.61 2.23
CA GLU A 143 4.89 -30.08 2.08
C GLU A 143 5.70 -29.05 1.28
N SER A 144 5.08 -28.48 0.25
CA SER A 144 5.68 -27.42 -0.56
C SER A 144 4.67 -26.28 -0.75
N PHE A 145 5.12 -25.07 -0.47
CA PHE A 145 4.42 -23.83 -0.82
C PHE A 145 5.42 -22.68 -1.03
N ALA A 146 4.97 -21.63 -1.72
CA ALA A 146 5.81 -20.49 -2.06
C ALA A 146 5.05 -19.17 -1.89
N ILE A 147 5.74 -18.18 -1.33
CA ILE A 147 5.25 -16.80 -1.23
C ILE A 147 5.88 -16.02 -2.38
N TYR A 148 5.05 -15.41 -3.21
CA TYR A 148 5.44 -14.48 -4.27
C TYR A 148 4.88 -13.09 -3.95
N LYS A 149 5.53 -12.05 -4.50
CA LYS A 149 5.07 -10.67 -4.43
C LYS A 149 5.08 -9.97 -5.78
N ARG A 150 4.34 -8.88 -5.91
CA ARG A 150 4.62 -7.80 -6.86
C ARG A 150 5.07 -6.56 -6.09
N SER A 151 5.92 -5.73 -6.70
CA SER A 151 6.31 -4.41 -6.16
C SER A 151 5.69 -3.24 -6.95
N ARG A 152 4.78 -3.55 -7.87
CA ARG A 152 3.92 -2.65 -8.66
C ARG A 152 2.78 -3.49 -9.25
N ALA A 153 1.57 -2.94 -9.40
CA ALA A 153 0.38 -3.70 -9.78
C ALA A 153 0.56 -4.52 -11.08
N GLU A 154 1.01 -3.90 -12.17
CA GLU A 154 1.37 -4.56 -13.45
C GLU A 154 2.78 -5.20 -13.45
N GLY A 155 3.25 -5.65 -12.28
CA GLY A 155 4.57 -6.24 -12.10
C GLY A 155 4.61 -7.75 -12.38
N PRO A 156 5.79 -8.30 -12.74
CA PRO A 156 5.99 -9.74 -12.70
C PRO A 156 5.91 -10.24 -11.25
N TRP A 157 5.48 -11.50 -11.07
CA TRP A 157 5.57 -12.17 -9.77
C TRP A 157 7.03 -12.47 -9.44
N ILE A 158 7.52 -11.89 -8.34
CA ILE A 158 8.87 -12.08 -7.81
C ILE A 158 8.78 -13.07 -6.64
N PRO A 159 9.59 -14.14 -6.60
CA PRO A 159 9.64 -15.03 -5.45
C PRO A 159 10.08 -14.29 -4.19
N TYR A 160 9.34 -14.44 -3.10
CA TYR A 160 9.61 -13.80 -1.82
C TYR A 160 10.27 -14.78 -0.85
N GLN A 161 9.70 -15.99 -0.74
CA GLN A 161 10.23 -17.12 0.04
C GLN A 161 9.68 -18.45 -0.47
N PHE A 162 10.47 -19.52 -0.42
CA PHE A 162 10.02 -20.88 -0.69
C PHE A 162 10.06 -21.72 0.60
N TYR A 163 9.10 -22.63 0.74
CA TYR A 163 9.08 -23.66 1.77
C TYR A 163 8.88 -25.02 1.10
N SER A 164 9.78 -25.97 1.35
CA SER A 164 9.70 -27.33 0.81
C SER A 164 10.62 -28.28 1.57
N ALA A 165 10.10 -29.43 2.02
CA ALA A 165 10.96 -30.54 2.48
C ALA A 165 11.79 -31.14 1.32
N SER A 166 11.42 -30.82 0.08
CA SER A 166 12.02 -31.32 -1.16
C SER A 166 12.56 -30.19 -2.06
N CYS A 167 13.09 -29.09 -1.49
CA CYS A 167 13.58 -27.87 -2.18
C CYS A 167 14.27 -28.07 -3.54
N LYS A 168 15.15 -29.08 -3.65
CA LYS A 168 15.91 -29.43 -4.86
C LYS A 168 15.03 -30.06 -5.95
N LYS A 169 14.08 -30.91 -5.56
CA LYS A 169 13.14 -31.67 -6.40
C LYS A 169 11.98 -30.78 -6.88
N THR A 170 11.43 -29.96 -5.97
CA THR A 170 10.23 -29.15 -6.26
C THR A 170 10.54 -27.77 -6.86
N TYR A 171 11.58 -27.06 -6.39
CA TYR A 171 11.91 -25.70 -6.88
C TYR A 171 13.31 -25.55 -7.53
N GLY A 172 14.09 -26.64 -7.62
CA GLY A 172 15.48 -26.58 -8.10
C GLY A 172 16.46 -25.83 -7.18
N LYS A 173 16.04 -25.42 -5.99
CA LYS A 173 16.81 -24.62 -5.03
C LYS A 173 17.71 -25.49 -4.16
N THR A 174 18.79 -24.92 -3.62
CA THR A 174 19.46 -25.48 -2.45
C THR A 174 18.77 -24.98 -1.19
N GLU A 175 18.44 -25.90 -0.29
CA GLU A 175 17.98 -25.62 1.07
C GLU A 175 18.98 -24.70 1.80
N ARG A 176 18.50 -23.57 2.35
CA ARG A 176 19.24 -22.57 3.13
C ARG A 176 18.29 -21.70 3.95
N GLN A 177 18.74 -21.25 5.12
CA GLN A 177 18.03 -20.28 5.97
C GLN A 177 18.66 -18.88 6.00
N PHE A 178 19.90 -18.71 5.50
CA PHE A 178 20.66 -17.46 5.60
C PHE A 178 21.53 -17.17 4.36
N LEU A 179 21.84 -15.89 4.16
CA LEU A 179 22.79 -15.41 3.13
C LEU A 179 24.24 -15.74 3.51
N ARG A 180 25.06 -16.03 2.51
CA ARG A 180 26.53 -16.02 2.67
C ARG A 180 27.06 -14.60 2.45
N SER A 181 28.17 -14.26 3.10
CA SER A 181 28.84 -12.96 2.93
C SER A 181 29.15 -12.68 1.45
N GLY A 182 28.57 -11.61 0.89
CA GLY A 182 28.71 -11.23 -0.51
C GLY A 182 27.65 -11.78 -1.47
N GLU A 183 26.66 -12.56 -1.00
CA GLU A 183 25.47 -12.89 -1.78
C GLU A 183 24.47 -11.71 -1.79
N HIS A 184 23.65 -11.59 -2.84
CA HIS A 184 22.76 -10.44 -3.05
C HIS A 184 21.56 -10.47 -2.07
N GLU A 185 21.28 -9.36 -1.36
CA GLU A 185 20.26 -9.34 -0.30
C GLU A 185 18.79 -9.42 -0.79
N GLN A 186 18.55 -9.47 -2.11
CA GLN A 186 17.22 -9.58 -2.72
C GLN A 186 16.88 -11.02 -3.19
N VAL A 187 17.44 -12.03 -2.50
CA VAL A 187 17.21 -13.45 -2.82
C VAL A 187 16.16 -14.06 -1.88
N ALA A 188 15.24 -14.83 -2.47
CA ALA A 188 14.34 -15.77 -1.78
C ALA A 188 15.04 -17.13 -1.58
N PHE A 189 15.01 -17.63 -0.34
CA PHE A 189 15.59 -18.93 0.01
C PHE A 189 14.56 -20.05 -0.12
N CYS A 190 15.00 -21.29 0.11
CA CYS A 190 14.11 -22.42 0.30
C CYS A 190 14.52 -23.13 1.60
N THR A 191 13.56 -23.39 2.48
CA THR A 191 13.77 -24.02 3.79
C THR A 191 12.67 -25.04 4.07
N ASP A 192 12.97 -26.02 4.91
CA ASP A 192 12.08 -27.10 5.34
C ASP A 192 11.26 -26.75 6.61
N GLU A 193 11.67 -25.71 7.35
CA GLU A 193 11.21 -25.29 8.69
C GLU A 193 9.69 -25.36 8.97
N PHE A 194 8.85 -25.07 7.97
CA PHE A 194 7.39 -25.10 8.06
C PHE A 194 6.73 -26.15 7.14
N SER A 195 7.52 -27.01 6.51
CA SER A 195 7.09 -28.10 5.63
C SER A 195 6.76 -29.40 6.39
N ASP A 196 7.05 -29.47 7.69
CA ASP A 196 6.60 -30.55 8.57
C ASP A 196 5.06 -30.61 8.65
N ILE A 197 4.49 -31.81 8.45
CA ILE A 197 3.05 -32.10 8.56
C ILE A 197 2.46 -31.84 9.96
N SER A 198 3.31 -31.84 10.99
CA SER A 198 2.93 -31.57 12.38
C SER A 198 3.10 -30.08 12.73
N PRO A 199 2.08 -29.41 13.33
CA PRO A 199 0.80 -29.96 13.81
C PRO A 199 -0.26 -30.10 12.71
N LEU A 200 -1.19 -31.06 12.89
CA LEU A 200 -2.32 -31.33 11.97
C LEU A 200 -3.43 -30.27 11.96
N SER A 201 -3.38 -29.29 12.86
CA SER A 201 -4.28 -28.13 12.90
C SER A 201 -3.63 -27.02 13.71
N GLY A 202 -3.97 -25.76 13.44
CA GLY A 202 -3.42 -24.59 14.12
C GLY A 202 -2.00 -24.20 13.69
N GLY A 203 -1.41 -24.91 12.71
CA GLY A 203 -0.02 -24.74 12.30
C GLY A 203 0.29 -23.31 11.85
N ASN A 204 1.12 -22.61 12.62
CA ASN A 204 1.55 -21.25 12.33
C ASN A 204 2.73 -21.27 11.32
N VAL A 205 2.71 -20.31 10.40
CA VAL A 205 3.77 -20.00 9.44
C VAL A 205 3.94 -18.50 9.45
N ALA A 206 5.16 -17.99 9.61
CA ALA A 206 5.44 -16.61 9.26
C ALA A 206 6.79 -16.45 8.57
N PHE A 207 6.80 -15.57 7.59
CA PHE A 207 7.95 -15.13 6.83
C PHE A 207 8.26 -13.68 7.21
N SER A 208 9.41 -13.46 7.85
CA SER A 208 9.94 -12.13 8.15
C SER A 208 10.80 -11.64 6.98
N THR A 209 10.49 -10.46 6.45
CA THR A 209 11.07 -10.02 5.16
C THR A 209 12.55 -9.65 5.27
N LEU A 210 12.98 -9.12 6.42
CA LEU A 210 14.35 -8.66 6.70
C LEU A 210 15.22 -9.69 7.43
N GLU A 211 14.66 -10.84 7.81
CA GLU A 211 15.38 -11.87 8.57
C GLU A 211 16.50 -12.51 7.74
N GLY A 212 17.67 -12.70 8.36
CA GLY A 212 18.88 -13.20 7.69
C GLY A 212 19.58 -12.21 6.74
N ARG A 213 19.21 -10.91 6.72
CA ARG A 213 19.75 -9.90 5.78
C ARG A 213 20.68 -8.89 6.48
N PRO A 214 21.99 -8.83 6.12
CA PRO A 214 22.96 -7.98 6.82
C PRO A 214 22.61 -6.49 6.88
N SER A 215 22.07 -5.92 5.80
CA SER A 215 21.76 -4.49 5.73
C SER A 215 20.47 -4.10 6.47
N ALA A 216 19.79 -5.03 7.16
CA ALA A 216 18.58 -4.74 7.93
C ALA A 216 18.82 -3.70 9.04
N TYR A 217 20.00 -3.72 9.67
CA TYR A 217 20.41 -2.73 10.67
C TYR A 217 20.64 -1.31 10.11
N SER A 218 20.81 -1.19 8.79
CA SER A 218 21.03 0.07 8.05
C SER A 218 19.95 0.30 6.98
N PHE A 219 18.73 -0.22 7.21
CA PHE A 219 17.61 -0.20 6.25
C PHE A 219 17.35 1.17 5.61
N ASP A 220 17.41 2.26 6.38
CA ASP A 220 17.21 3.64 5.89
C ASP A 220 18.20 4.05 4.78
N GLN A 221 19.37 3.41 4.74
CA GLN A 221 20.43 3.64 3.74
C GLN A 221 20.49 2.54 2.65
N SER A 222 19.66 1.50 2.73
CA SER A 222 19.67 0.35 1.82
C SER A 222 18.47 0.37 0.86
N PRO A 223 18.59 0.99 -0.35
CA PRO A 223 17.50 0.99 -1.32
C PRO A 223 17.13 -0.42 -1.81
N LEU A 224 18.10 -1.35 -1.82
CA LEU A 224 17.87 -2.76 -2.15
C LEU A 224 16.89 -3.43 -1.18
N LEU A 225 16.99 -3.14 0.12
CA LEU A 225 16.05 -3.66 1.11
C LEU A 225 14.72 -2.91 1.12
N GLN A 226 14.71 -1.60 0.84
CA GLN A 226 13.47 -0.82 0.67
C GLN A 226 12.63 -1.36 -0.51
N GLU A 227 13.26 -1.73 -1.62
CA GLU A 227 12.60 -2.45 -2.72
C GLU A 227 12.22 -3.90 -2.34
N TRP A 228 13.05 -4.58 -1.54
CA TRP A 228 12.74 -5.94 -1.05
C TRP A 228 11.50 -5.98 -0.14
N VAL A 229 11.26 -4.97 0.71
CA VAL A 229 10.03 -4.89 1.51
C VAL A 229 8.85 -4.27 0.76
N THR A 230 9.08 -3.54 -0.34
CA THR A 230 7.99 -2.97 -1.16
C THR A 230 7.13 -4.07 -1.78
N CYS A 231 5.83 -4.08 -1.47
CA CYS A 231 4.84 -5.02 -1.98
C CYS A 231 3.52 -4.32 -2.35
N THR A 232 2.92 -4.62 -3.50
CA THR A 232 1.56 -4.20 -3.87
C THR A 232 0.56 -5.36 -3.83
N ASP A 233 1.04 -6.57 -4.11
CA ASP A 233 0.22 -7.77 -4.27
C ASP A 233 1.01 -8.97 -3.73
N LEU A 234 0.35 -9.83 -2.97
CA LEU A 234 0.91 -11.12 -2.51
C LEU A 234 0.20 -12.28 -3.22
N LEU A 235 0.98 -13.33 -3.49
CA LEU A 235 0.48 -14.60 -4.01
C LEU A 235 1.08 -15.74 -3.19
N ILE A 236 0.24 -16.51 -2.52
CA ILE A 236 0.60 -17.77 -1.89
C ILE A 236 0.27 -18.89 -2.87
N SER A 237 1.30 -19.63 -3.31
CA SER A 237 1.15 -20.82 -4.15
C SER A 237 1.29 -22.04 -3.25
N LEU A 238 0.22 -22.82 -3.11
CA LEU A 238 0.17 -24.03 -2.31
C LEU A 238 0.40 -25.23 -3.24
N ASP A 239 1.60 -25.82 -3.24
CA ASP A 239 2.15 -26.57 -4.39
C ASP A 239 2.25 -28.09 -4.17
N ARG A 240 2.23 -28.57 -2.92
CA ARG A 240 2.04 -29.99 -2.55
C ARG A 240 1.38 -30.11 -1.17
N LEU A 241 0.37 -30.97 -1.03
CA LEU A 241 -0.18 -31.37 0.27
C LEU A 241 0.76 -32.35 0.96
N ASN A 242 0.99 -32.13 2.26
CA ASN A 242 1.58 -33.13 3.15
C ASN A 242 0.60 -34.30 3.30
N THR A 243 1.04 -35.52 3.01
CA THR A 243 0.26 -36.76 3.19
C THR A 243 0.99 -37.74 4.09
N PHE A 244 0.26 -38.73 4.61
CA PHE A 244 0.84 -39.85 5.35
C PHE A 244 1.23 -41.00 4.40
N GLY A 245 1.31 -40.73 3.09
CA GLY A 245 1.55 -41.74 2.05
C GLY A 245 0.33 -42.61 1.73
N ASP A 246 -0.73 -42.47 2.52
CA ASP A 246 -2.04 -43.08 2.32
C ASP A 246 -2.79 -42.53 1.09
N ASP A 247 -2.31 -41.46 0.47
CA ASP A 247 -2.90 -40.96 -0.77
C ASP A 247 -2.60 -41.83 -2.01
N ILE A 248 -1.52 -42.64 -2.04
CA ILE A 248 -1.23 -43.55 -3.17
C ILE A 248 -2.43 -44.49 -3.42
N PHE A 249 -3.13 -44.83 -2.36
CA PHE A 249 -4.26 -45.75 -2.30
C PHE A 249 -5.53 -45.22 -3.01
N LYS A 250 -5.62 -43.90 -3.23
CA LYS A 250 -6.71 -43.20 -3.92
C LYS A 250 -8.13 -43.55 -3.42
N ASP A 251 -8.26 -43.97 -2.16
CA ASP A 251 -9.54 -44.12 -1.46
C ASP A 251 -10.25 -42.76 -1.35
N PRO A 252 -11.50 -42.63 -1.83
CA PRO A 252 -12.24 -41.38 -1.77
C PRO A 252 -12.26 -40.72 -0.38
N LYS A 253 -12.35 -41.49 0.71
CA LYS A 253 -12.39 -40.95 2.07
C LYS A 253 -11.04 -40.37 2.52
N VAL A 254 -9.94 -41.02 2.12
CA VAL A 254 -8.58 -40.54 2.41
C VAL A 254 -8.28 -39.28 1.59
N LEU A 255 -8.67 -39.28 0.31
CA LEU A 255 -8.55 -38.11 -0.55
C LEU A 255 -9.48 -36.95 -0.09
N GLN A 256 -10.57 -37.24 0.61
CA GLN A 256 -11.46 -36.25 1.25
C GLN A 256 -10.94 -35.71 2.58
N SER A 257 -9.97 -36.36 3.24
CA SER A 257 -9.28 -35.78 4.42
C SER A 257 -8.13 -34.83 4.07
N TYR A 258 -7.72 -34.77 2.80
CA TYR A 258 -6.64 -33.90 2.34
C TYR A 258 -7.16 -32.70 1.56
N TYR A 259 -6.97 -31.50 2.12
CA TYR A 259 -7.29 -30.19 1.54
C TYR A 259 -6.41 -29.13 2.21
N TYR A 260 -6.33 -27.94 1.63
CA TYR A 260 -5.77 -26.78 2.31
C TYR A 260 -6.87 -26.04 3.06
N ALA A 261 -6.65 -25.68 4.32
CA ALA A 261 -7.50 -24.74 5.04
C ALA A 261 -6.68 -23.75 5.86
N ILE A 262 -7.04 -22.46 5.82
CA ILE A 262 -6.34 -21.34 6.46
C ILE A 262 -7.37 -20.48 7.20
N SER A 263 -7.06 -20.15 8.47
CA SER A 263 -7.93 -19.39 9.40
C SER A 263 -7.44 -17.97 9.70
N ASP A 264 -6.24 -17.59 9.25
CA ASP A 264 -5.71 -16.21 9.29
C ASP A 264 -4.61 -16.06 8.23
N PHE A 265 -4.70 -15.02 7.39
CA PHE A 265 -3.68 -14.53 6.47
C PHE A 265 -3.36 -13.07 6.80
N SER A 266 -2.49 -12.89 7.80
CA SER A 266 -2.08 -11.57 8.30
C SER A 266 -0.79 -11.07 7.62
N VAL A 267 -0.75 -9.78 7.28
CA VAL A 267 0.35 -9.13 6.56
C VAL A 267 0.75 -7.86 7.29
N GLY A 268 1.75 -7.95 8.17
CA GLY A 268 2.22 -6.84 8.99
C GLY A 268 3.14 -5.91 8.21
N GLY A 269 2.78 -4.62 8.09
CA GLY A 269 3.57 -3.63 7.38
C GLY A 269 3.14 -2.18 7.62
N ARG A 270 3.70 -1.27 6.82
CA ARG A 270 3.31 0.16 6.78
C ARG A 270 2.96 0.58 5.36
N CYS A 271 1.98 1.46 5.22
CA CYS A 271 1.65 2.08 3.94
C CYS A 271 2.86 2.87 3.41
N LYS A 272 3.28 2.65 2.15
CA LYS A 272 4.54 3.19 1.63
C LYS A 272 4.40 4.65 1.19
N CYS A 273 4.98 5.57 1.96
CA CYS A 273 4.99 7.02 1.67
C CYS A 273 6.39 7.66 1.66
N ASN A 274 7.45 6.83 1.54
CA ASN A 274 8.85 7.25 1.43
C ASN A 274 9.36 8.28 2.48
N GLY A 275 8.71 8.41 3.64
CA GLY A 275 9.08 9.39 4.66
C GLY A 275 8.39 10.77 4.54
N HIS A 276 7.46 10.94 3.60
CA HIS A 276 6.80 12.23 3.30
C HIS A 276 5.28 12.25 3.57
N ALA A 277 4.70 11.25 4.24
CA ALA A 277 3.34 11.33 4.78
C ALA A 277 3.18 10.55 6.10
N SER A 278 2.30 11.02 6.97
CA SER A 278 1.95 10.39 8.26
C SER A 278 0.74 9.46 8.18
N GLU A 279 -0.01 9.49 7.09
CA GLU A 279 -1.26 8.75 6.92
C GLU A 279 -1.56 8.48 5.44
N CYS A 280 -2.36 7.43 5.20
CA CYS A 280 -2.89 7.08 3.89
C CYS A 280 -4.41 7.15 3.92
N ILE A 281 -5.03 7.65 2.85
CA ILE A 281 -6.47 7.89 2.72
C ILE A 281 -6.96 7.42 1.35
N PRO A 282 -8.23 6.98 1.20
CA PRO A 282 -8.82 6.78 -0.12
C PRO A 282 -8.92 8.12 -0.88
N ASN A 283 -8.71 8.09 -2.19
CA ASN A 283 -8.95 9.21 -3.10
C ASN A 283 -10.42 9.22 -3.59
N GLU A 284 -10.74 10.08 -4.57
CA GLU A 284 -12.09 10.16 -5.16
C GLU A 284 -12.52 8.88 -5.94
N ASP A 285 -11.57 7.99 -6.27
CA ASP A 285 -11.79 6.69 -6.92
C ASP A 285 -11.73 5.50 -5.94
N ASP A 286 -11.83 5.75 -4.62
CA ASP A 286 -11.64 4.78 -3.51
C ASP A 286 -10.24 4.09 -3.47
N GLN A 287 -9.26 4.57 -4.24
CA GLN A 287 -7.89 4.07 -4.23
C GLN A 287 -7.10 4.66 -3.06
N LEU A 288 -6.44 3.80 -2.28
CA LEU A 288 -5.62 4.23 -1.15
C LEU A 288 -4.36 4.97 -1.64
N VAL A 289 -4.16 6.22 -1.21
CA VAL A 289 -3.01 7.08 -1.54
C VAL A 289 -2.40 7.69 -0.27
N CYS A 290 -1.13 8.11 -0.34
CA CYS A 290 -0.50 8.86 0.74
C CYS A 290 -0.97 10.33 0.79
N LEU A 291 -1.16 10.89 1.99
CA LEU A 291 -1.41 12.33 2.17
C LEU A 291 -0.08 13.12 2.13
N CYS A 292 0.49 13.23 0.93
CA CYS A 292 1.86 13.72 0.74
C CYS A 292 2.11 15.15 1.23
N GLN A 293 3.23 15.30 1.94
CA GLN A 293 3.79 16.56 2.47
C GLN A 293 5.14 16.84 1.78
N HIS A 294 5.98 17.73 2.34
CA HIS A 294 7.34 17.99 1.84
C HIS A 294 7.41 18.39 0.34
N ASN A 295 6.33 19.02 -0.16
CA ASN A 295 6.13 19.34 -1.58
C ASN A 295 6.23 18.12 -2.52
N THR A 296 5.87 16.92 -2.05
CA THR A 296 5.82 15.67 -2.82
C THR A 296 4.42 15.32 -3.29
N THR A 297 4.32 14.44 -4.29
CA THR A 297 3.10 13.93 -4.91
C THR A 297 3.36 12.53 -5.50
N GLY A 298 2.37 11.96 -6.19
CA GLY A 298 2.35 10.55 -6.57
C GLY A 298 1.76 9.68 -5.46
N VAL A 299 1.38 8.44 -5.80
CA VAL A 299 0.69 7.53 -4.87
C VAL A 299 1.55 7.21 -3.65
N ASP A 300 2.88 7.09 -3.83
CA ASP A 300 3.87 6.75 -2.80
C ASP A 300 4.65 7.98 -2.29
N CYS A 301 4.25 9.21 -2.64
CA CYS A 301 5.03 10.44 -2.44
C CYS A 301 6.42 10.37 -3.08
N ASP A 302 6.51 9.69 -4.22
CA ASP A 302 7.71 9.31 -4.96
C ASP A 302 8.15 10.35 -6.02
N ILE A 303 7.40 11.44 -6.17
CA ILE A 303 7.63 12.50 -7.16
C ILE A 303 7.52 13.88 -6.49
N CYS A 304 8.25 14.89 -6.95
CA CYS A 304 8.04 16.28 -6.53
C CYS A 304 6.79 16.91 -7.15
N GLN A 305 6.05 17.72 -6.40
CA GLN A 305 4.92 18.50 -6.91
C GLN A 305 5.33 19.39 -8.09
N PRO A 306 4.45 19.65 -9.08
CA PRO A 306 4.75 20.58 -10.17
C PRO A 306 5.28 21.92 -9.65
N PHE A 307 6.29 22.47 -10.32
CA PHE A 307 7.08 23.63 -9.92
C PHE A 307 8.14 23.41 -8.81
N TYR A 308 8.16 22.25 -8.14
CA TYR A 308 9.14 21.92 -7.09
C TYR A 308 10.29 21.00 -7.56
N GLN A 309 10.77 21.18 -8.79
CA GLN A 309 11.81 20.36 -9.43
C GLN A 309 13.24 20.93 -9.31
N ASP A 310 13.53 21.84 -8.37
CA ASP A 310 14.86 22.48 -8.30
C ASP A 310 16.00 21.58 -7.78
N ARG A 311 15.67 20.48 -7.09
CA ARG A 311 16.63 19.43 -6.72
C ARG A 311 16.01 18.05 -6.98
N PRO A 312 16.80 16.98 -7.15
CA PRO A 312 16.23 15.65 -7.38
C PRO A 312 15.47 15.19 -6.13
N TRP A 313 14.36 14.47 -6.34
CA TRP A 313 13.61 13.82 -5.27
C TRP A 313 14.49 12.82 -4.51
N ALA A 314 14.31 12.74 -3.19
CA ALA A 314 14.94 11.72 -2.35
C ALA A 314 14.05 11.38 -1.14
N ARG A 315 14.01 10.09 -0.79
CA ARG A 315 13.30 9.54 0.38
C ARG A 315 13.69 10.29 1.68
N GLY A 316 12.72 10.58 2.54
CA GLY A 316 12.96 11.11 3.88
C GLY A 316 13.72 10.13 4.78
N THR A 317 14.76 10.61 5.46
CA THR A 317 15.64 9.83 6.36
C THR A 317 15.50 10.30 7.82
N ALA A 318 16.17 9.62 8.76
CA ALA A 318 16.23 10.09 10.15
C ALA A 318 16.96 11.44 10.33
N GLU A 319 17.78 11.85 9.34
CA GLU A 319 18.62 13.06 9.39
C GLU A 319 18.02 14.25 8.62
N SER A 320 17.25 13.98 7.56
CA SER A 320 16.69 14.99 6.65
C SER A 320 15.35 14.56 6.07
N ALA A 321 14.39 15.49 6.02
CA ALA A 321 13.08 15.30 5.39
C ALA A 321 13.14 15.20 3.86
N ASN A 322 14.21 15.72 3.25
CA ASN A 322 14.46 15.71 1.80
C ASN A 322 13.29 16.28 0.96
N GLU A 323 12.73 17.41 1.40
CA GLU A 323 11.64 18.11 0.73
C GLU A 323 11.98 18.61 -0.68
N CYS A 324 10.98 18.69 -1.55
CA CYS A 324 11.15 19.22 -2.90
C CYS A 324 11.18 20.76 -2.88
N LEU A 325 12.03 21.37 -3.71
CA LEU A 325 12.34 22.81 -3.68
C LEU A 325 11.80 23.53 -4.92
N PRO A 326 11.21 24.73 -4.78
CA PRO A 326 10.59 25.47 -5.88
C PRO A 326 11.62 25.99 -6.88
N CYS A 327 11.30 25.88 -8.16
CA CYS A 327 12.08 26.44 -9.26
C CYS A 327 12.07 27.97 -9.28
N ASN A 328 13.14 28.58 -9.82
CA ASN A 328 13.18 30.00 -10.12
C ASN A 328 12.99 30.25 -11.62
N CYS A 329 11.83 30.79 -12.00
CA CYS A 329 11.48 31.10 -13.39
C CYS A 329 11.27 32.60 -13.64
N SER A 330 11.84 33.48 -12.81
CA SER A 330 11.75 34.94 -12.94
C SER A 330 10.31 35.50 -13.03
N GLY A 331 9.32 34.76 -12.51
CA GLY A 331 7.88 35.08 -12.67
C GLY A 331 7.32 34.89 -14.09
N ARG A 332 8.10 34.35 -15.04
CA ARG A 332 7.73 34.16 -16.46
C ARG A 332 7.32 32.73 -16.80
N SER A 333 7.35 31.80 -15.85
CA SER A 333 6.68 30.50 -15.93
C SER A 333 6.27 30.01 -14.53
N GLY A 334 5.23 29.17 -14.49
CA GLY A 334 4.82 28.37 -13.33
C GLY A 334 5.14 26.87 -13.49
N GLU A 335 5.95 26.49 -14.49
CA GLU A 335 6.29 25.11 -14.82
C GLU A 335 7.80 24.93 -15.05
N CYS A 336 8.36 23.84 -14.55
CA CYS A 336 9.76 23.47 -14.72
C CYS A 336 9.97 21.94 -14.71
N TYR A 337 11.15 21.50 -15.14
CA TYR A 337 11.67 20.16 -14.89
C TYR A 337 13.07 20.23 -14.27
N TYR A 338 13.56 19.09 -13.80
CA TYR A 338 14.91 18.96 -13.22
C TYR A 338 15.96 18.72 -14.31
N ASP A 339 16.84 19.70 -14.51
CA ASP A 339 18.03 19.65 -15.36
C ASP A 339 19.26 19.31 -14.52
N TRP A 340 19.80 18.11 -14.74
CA TRP A 340 20.92 17.60 -13.95
C TRP A 340 22.25 18.30 -14.25
N GLU A 341 22.44 18.85 -15.46
CA GLU A 341 23.67 19.57 -15.83
C GLU A 341 23.68 20.97 -15.25
N LEU A 342 22.50 21.60 -15.19
CA LEU A 342 22.27 22.83 -14.43
C LEU A 342 22.58 22.59 -12.94
N TYR A 343 21.97 21.57 -12.32
CA TYR A 343 22.18 21.24 -10.90
C TYR A 343 23.64 20.96 -10.56
N ARG A 344 24.33 20.15 -11.38
CA ARG A 344 25.77 19.88 -11.25
C ARG A 344 26.63 21.14 -11.32
N ARG A 345 26.22 22.16 -12.09
CA ARG A 345 26.97 23.38 -12.33
C ARG A 345 26.70 24.48 -11.30
N THR A 346 25.49 24.56 -10.75
CA THR A 346 25.02 25.72 -9.96
C THR A 346 24.49 25.37 -8.56
N GLY A 347 24.20 24.09 -8.28
CA GLY A 347 23.44 23.66 -7.10
C GLY A 347 21.92 23.77 -7.25
N HIS A 348 21.44 24.28 -8.40
CA HIS A 348 20.02 24.49 -8.72
C HIS A 348 19.69 23.81 -10.05
N GLY A 349 18.63 23.01 -10.08
CA GLY A 349 18.26 22.15 -11.21
C GLY A 349 16.99 22.60 -11.93
N GLY A 350 16.26 23.60 -11.44
CA GLY A 350 14.99 24.02 -12.01
C GLY A 350 15.17 24.67 -13.38
N HIS A 351 14.82 23.93 -14.45
CA HIS A 351 14.80 24.41 -15.82
C HIS A 351 13.36 24.67 -16.24
N CYS A 352 13.04 25.93 -16.49
CA CYS A 352 11.68 26.40 -16.73
C CYS A 352 11.19 26.07 -18.14
N VAL A 353 9.95 25.57 -18.25
CA VAL A 353 9.28 25.31 -19.52
C VAL A 353 8.16 26.31 -19.74
N ASN A 354 7.63 26.37 -20.97
CA ASN A 354 6.53 27.26 -21.33
C ASN A 354 6.74 28.75 -20.96
N CYS A 355 8.00 29.19 -20.85
CA CYS A 355 8.42 30.57 -20.65
C CYS A 355 7.59 31.55 -21.49
N GLY A 356 6.83 32.41 -20.80
CA GLY A 356 5.91 33.39 -21.39
C GLY A 356 6.64 34.51 -22.12
N GLU A 357 5.87 35.44 -22.69
CA GLU A 357 6.42 36.66 -23.34
C GLU A 357 7.46 36.37 -24.45
N ASN A 358 7.40 35.15 -25.03
CA ASN A 358 8.32 34.61 -26.01
C ASN A 358 9.79 34.49 -25.53
N THR A 359 10.01 34.36 -24.22
CA THR A 359 11.34 34.12 -23.64
C THR A 359 11.75 32.65 -23.59
N ALA A 360 13.03 32.40 -23.33
CA ALA A 360 13.73 31.12 -23.31
C ALA A 360 14.93 31.18 -22.35
N GLY A 361 15.53 30.02 -22.09
CA GLY A 361 16.61 29.85 -21.10
C GLY A 361 16.11 29.18 -19.82
N PRO A 362 17.00 28.57 -19.01
CA PRO A 362 16.60 27.79 -17.85
C PRO A 362 15.78 28.56 -16.81
N HIS A 363 15.87 29.90 -16.79
CA HIS A 363 15.14 30.80 -15.88
C HIS A 363 14.26 31.81 -16.66
N CYS A 364 13.96 31.50 -17.92
CA CYS A 364 13.17 32.31 -18.86
C CYS A 364 13.77 33.69 -19.20
N GLU A 365 15.11 33.79 -19.26
CA GLU A 365 15.85 35.06 -19.21
C GLU A 365 16.14 35.75 -20.57
N TYR A 366 16.20 35.04 -21.70
CA TYR A 366 16.49 35.61 -23.05
C TYR A 366 15.35 35.34 -24.07
N CYS A 367 15.44 35.78 -25.33
CA CYS A 367 14.37 35.55 -26.33
C CYS A 367 14.46 34.20 -27.06
N ARG A 368 13.31 33.63 -27.43
CA ARG A 368 13.23 32.44 -28.30
C ARG A 368 13.84 32.69 -29.70
N PRO A 369 14.43 31.66 -30.34
CA PRO A 369 14.74 31.71 -31.77
C PRO A 369 13.51 32.02 -32.61
N ASN A 370 13.72 32.77 -33.69
CA ASN A 370 12.69 33.41 -34.51
C ASN A 370 11.88 34.52 -33.80
N PHE A 371 12.40 35.06 -32.70
CA PHE A 371 11.89 36.27 -32.03
C PHE A 371 13.02 37.25 -31.68
N TYR A 372 12.67 38.53 -31.41
CA TYR A 372 13.58 39.59 -30.95
C TYR A 372 12.91 40.50 -29.90
N ARG A 373 13.67 41.09 -28.97
CA ARG A 373 13.21 42.17 -28.07
C ARG A 373 14.15 43.39 -28.17
N TRP A 374 13.66 44.55 -27.76
CA TRP A 374 14.40 45.82 -27.78
C TRP A 374 14.79 46.32 -26.38
N ASP A 375 14.19 45.73 -25.33
CA ASP A 375 14.37 46.05 -23.91
C ASP A 375 14.07 44.77 -23.10
N ASP A 376 14.66 44.62 -21.91
CA ASP A 376 14.57 43.39 -21.10
C ASP A 376 13.29 43.30 -20.25
N GLU A 377 12.63 44.42 -19.96
CA GLU A 377 11.27 44.42 -19.37
C GLU A 377 10.17 44.13 -20.41
N MET A 378 10.52 44.03 -21.71
CA MET A 378 9.57 43.83 -22.81
C MET A 378 9.55 42.40 -23.39
N ALA A 379 8.35 41.97 -23.80
CA ALA A 379 8.12 40.70 -24.50
C ALA A 379 8.74 40.66 -25.92
N CYS A 380 9.20 39.49 -26.35
CA CYS A 380 9.82 39.31 -27.67
C CYS A 380 8.78 39.18 -28.81
N GLN A 381 9.12 39.64 -30.03
CA GLN A 381 8.24 39.70 -31.22
C GLN A 381 8.74 38.79 -32.38
N PRO A 382 7.85 38.20 -33.21
CA PRO A 382 8.17 37.10 -34.13
C PRO A 382 8.69 37.47 -35.54
N CYS A 383 9.49 36.58 -36.15
CA CYS A 383 10.09 36.71 -37.49
C CYS A 383 9.23 36.24 -38.69
N ASN A 384 8.45 35.16 -38.55
CA ASN A 384 7.49 34.63 -39.54
C ASN A 384 8.02 34.27 -40.97
N CYS A 385 9.04 33.43 -41.14
CA CYS A 385 9.46 32.91 -42.47
C CYS A 385 8.78 31.56 -42.83
N ASN A 386 8.69 31.18 -44.12
CA ASN A 386 8.09 29.91 -44.59
C ASN A 386 9.15 28.82 -44.82
N GLN A 387 9.06 27.74 -44.06
CA GLN A 387 10.04 26.65 -43.99
C GLN A 387 10.33 25.93 -45.32
N ALA A 388 9.33 25.75 -46.20
CA ALA A 388 9.50 24.96 -47.42
C ALA A 388 10.42 25.68 -48.41
N GLY A 389 10.22 26.99 -48.57
CA GLY A 389 10.98 27.83 -49.46
C GLY A 389 12.05 28.70 -48.82
N SER A 390 12.22 28.73 -47.49
CA SER A 390 13.26 29.56 -46.85
C SER A 390 14.62 28.87 -46.73
N LEU A 391 15.71 29.64 -46.63
CA LEU A 391 17.03 29.12 -46.21
C LEU A 391 17.17 29.06 -44.69
N ASN A 392 16.62 30.03 -43.95
CA ASN A 392 16.64 30.09 -42.48
C ASN A 392 15.37 30.80 -41.97
N PRO A 393 14.68 30.30 -40.91
CA PRO A 393 13.56 31.00 -40.29
C PRO A 393 13.94 32.15 -39.33
N GLN A 394 15.19 32.24 -38.88
CA GLN A 394 15.64 33.29 -37.97
C GLN A 394 15.84 34.60 -38.74
N CYS A 395 15.19 35.67 -38.27
CA CYS A 395 15.43 37.03 -38.74
C CYS A 395 16.59 37.72 -38.01
N ASP A 396 17.10 38.78 -38.62
CA ASP A 396 17.85 39.83 -37.94
C ASP A 396 17.00 40.51 -36.84
N ALA A 397 17.61 41.40 -36.05
CA ALA A 397 16.91 42.22 -35.05
C ALA A 397 15.93 43.27 -35.66
N ALA A 398 15.47 43.05 -36.90
CA ALA A 398 14.61 43.94 -37.68
C ALA A 398 13.48 43.22 -38.47
N GLY A 399 13.55 41.90 -38.72
CA GLY A 399 12.40 41.08 -39.15
C GLY A 399 12.46 40.34 -40.50
N LYS A 400 13.62 40.22 -41.17
CA LYS A 400 13.73 39.75 -42.58
C LYS A 400 14.01 38.22 -42.77
N CYS A 401 13.74 37.69 -43.97
CA CYS A 401 13.85 36.26 -44.38
C CYS A 401 14.56 36.08 -45.77
N GLU A 402 14.84 34.84 -46.19
CA GLU A 402 15.67 34.45 -47.36
C GLU A 402 15.22 33.12 -48.02
N CYS A 403 15.32 32.89 -49.36
CA CYS A 403 14.61 31.81 -50.10
C CYS A 403 15.45 30.76 -50.93
N LYS A 404 14.80 29.62 -51.28
CA LYS A 404 15.25 28.47 -52.12
C LYS A 404 14.79 28.53 -53.60
N VAL A 405 15.27 27.59 -54.42
CA VAL A 405 15.20 27.61 -55.91
C VAL A 405 13.85 27.18 -56.53
N THR A 406 13.23 26.08 -56.12
CA THR A 406 11.96 25.57 -56.70
C THR A 406 10.71 26.17 -56.05
N VAL A 407 10.87 27.27 -55.31
CA VAL A 407 9.89 27.88 -54.39
C VAL A 407 10.05 29.42 -54.42
N THR A 408 9.06 30.23 -53.98
CA THR A 408 9.16 31.71 -54.06
C THR A 408 8.18 32.47 -53.14
N GLY A 409 8.58 33.65 -52.62
CA GLY A 409 7.76 34.55 -51.80
C GLY A 409 8.58 35.59 -50.99
N TRP A 410 7.92 36.51 -50.26
CA TRP A 410 8.59 37.34 -49.22
C TRP A 410 8.92 36.52 -47.97
N LYS A 411 8.13 35.47 -47.72
CA LYS A 411 8.37 34.46 -46.68
C LYS A 411 8.67 33.08 -47.28
N CYS A 412 8.33 32.81 -48.56
CA CYS A 412 8.82 31.76 -49.50
C CYS A 412 7.95 30.46 -49.61
N GLU A 413 6.91 30.38 -50.47
CA GLU A 413 5.72 29.53 -50.15
C GLU A 413 5.01 28.57 -51.18
N ARG A 414 5.60 28.00 -52.27
CA ARG A 414 4.85 27.18 -53.31
C ARG A 414 5.66 26.22 -54.28
N CYS A 415 5.19 24.97 -54.60
CA CYS A 415 5.73 24.00 -55.64
C CYS A 415 5.14 24.27 -57.05
N GLN A 416 5.47 23.41 -58.03
CA GLN A 416 5.08 23.45 -59.45
C GLN A 416 4.38 22.13 -59.89
N GLU A 417 3.69 22.12 -61.03
CA GLU A 417 2.77 21.05 -61.47
C GLU A 417 3.44 19.80 -62.08
N GLY A 418 2.64 18.73 -62.27
CA GLY A 418 3.05 17.46 -62.91
C GLY A 418 3.61 16.41 -61.95
N PHE A 419 3.75 16.78 -60.68
CA PHE A 419 4.37 16.01 -59.61
C PHE A 419 3.58 16.22 -58.31
N HIS A 420 3.40 15.20 -57.46
CA HIS A 420 2.73 15.36 -56.15
C HIS A 420 3.71 15.69 -54.99
N SER A 421 3.22 16.28 -53.90
CA SER A 421 3.94 16.45 -52.62
C SER A 421 5.15 17.42 -52.62
N LEU A 422 4.92 18.70 -52.27
CA LEU A 422 6.00 19.67 -51.98
C LEU A 422 6.88 19.16 -50.83
N SER A 423 8.15 18.96 -51.13
CA SER A 423 9.17 18.47 -50.20
C SER A 423 10.37 19.43 -50.12
N GLU A 424 11.36 19.11 -49.30
CA GLU A 424 12.54 19.95 -49.06
C GLU A 424 13.35 20.32 -50.33
N GLY A 425 13.10 19.63 -51.46
CA GLY A 425 13.61 19.99 -52.79
C GLY A 425 12.75 19.65 -54.04
N GLY A 426 11.57 19.00 -53.96
CA GLY A 426 10.80 18.56 -55.17
C GLY A 426 9.42 17.91 -54.92
N CYS A 427 8.89 17.10 -55.88
CA CYS A 427 7.51 16.50 -55.97
C CYS A 427 7.54 15.07 -56.76
N ARG A 428 6.54 14.10 -56.79
CA ARG A 428 6.61 12.60 -57.18
C ARG A 428 5.36 11.81 -57.89
N PRO A 429 5.35 10.43 -58.15
CA PRO A 429 4.30 9.55 -58.88
C PRO A 429 3.89 8.05 -58.39
N CYS A 430 3.06 7.19 -59.11
CA CYS A 430 2.29 5.93 -58.65
C CYS A 430 1.90 4.68 -59.63
N ALA A 431 1.39 3.45 -59.19
CA ALA A 431 0.87 2.23 -59.99
C ALA A 431 -0.05 1.08 -59.29
N CYS A 432 -0.65 0.00 -59.95
CA CYS A 432 -1.49 -1.18 -59.39
C CYS A 432 -1.79 -2.53 -60.24
N ASN A 433 -2.65 -3.55 -59.82
CA ASN A 433 -2.83 -4.99 -60.35
C ASN A 433 -4.27 -5.74 -60.30
N SER A 434 -4.50 -7.03 -60.80
CA SER A 434 -5.86 -7.68 -61.18
C SER A 434 -6.51 -8.99 -60.56
N ALA A 435 -6.03 -10.26 -60.67
CA ALA A 435 -6.94 -11.48 -60.64
C ALA A 435 -7.71 -11.77 -59.31
N GLY A 436 -7.08 -11.49 -58.16
CA GLY A 436 -7.74 -11.46 -56.86
C GLY A 436 -8.11 -10.04 -56.40
N SER A 437 -8.04 -9.05 -57.29
CA SER A 437 -7.92 -7.61 -57.02
C SER A 437 -9.02 -6.75 -57.70
N LEU A 438 -9.03 -5.43 -57.45
CA LEU A 438 -10.17 -4.54 -57.75
C LEU A 438 -9.91 -3.16 -58.44
N GLY A 439 -8.71 -2.54 -58.47
CA GLY A 439 -8.62 -1.17 -59.06
C GLY A 439 -7.29 -0.37 -59.03
N MET A 440 -7.39 0.91 -59.43
CA MET A 440 -6.31 1.91 -59.60
C MET A 440 -5.82 2.58 -58.29
N CYS A 441 -4.75 3.40 -58.39
CA CYS A 441 -3.99 3.98 -57.28
C CYS A 441 -4.22 5.51 -57.06
N ASP A 442 -3.68 6.06 -55.96
CA ASP A 442 -4.00 7.38 -55.40
C ASP A 442 -2.87 8.45 -55.58
N PRO A 443 -3.19 9.75 -55.83
CA PRO A 443 -2.19 10.80 -56.09
C PRO A 443 -1.30 11.25 -54.92
N ASN A 444 -1.48 10.72 -53.71
CA ASN A 444 -0.60 11.00 -52.56
C ASN A 444 0.09 9.74 -52.00
N SER A 445 -0.36 8.52 -52.34
CA SER A 445 0.00 7.29 -51.59
C SER A 445 0.18 6.01 -52.42
N GLY A 446 -0.83 5.59 -53.21
CA GLY A 446 -0.69 4.59 -54.28
C GLY A 446 -0.74 3.09 -53.95
N HIS A 447 -1.92 2.52 -53.66
CA HIS A 447 -2.08 1.10 -53.26
C HIS A 447 -3.35 0.40 -53.81
N CYS A 448 -3.47 -0.95 -53.65
CA CYS A 448 -4.46 -1.86 -54.30
C CYS A 448 -5.29 -2.71 -53.28
N ARG A 449 -6.27 -3.57 -53.69
CA ARG A 449 -7.28 -4.22 -52.78
C ARG A 449 -7.73 -5.65 -53.22
N CYS A 450 -8.13 -6.56 -52.31
CA CYS A 450 -8.29 -8.04 -52.55
C CYS A 450 -9.65 -8.74 -52.20
N LYS A 451 -9.77 -10.07 -52.44
CA LYS A 451 -10.91 -11.01 -52.18
C LYS A 451 -10.84 -11.82 -50.85
N LYS A 452 -11.86 -12.65 -50.52
CA LYS A 452 -12.18 -13.17 -49.16
C LYS A 452 -11.36 -14.36 -48.60
N LYS A 453 -11.52 -15.63 -49.02
CA LYS A 453 -10.64 -16.74 -48.54
C LYS A 453 -9.31 -16.76 -49.33
N VAL A 454 -8.79 -15.57 -49.69
CA VAL A 454 -7.67 -15.36 -50.61
C VAL A 454 -6.78 -14.22 -50.11
N GLU A 455 -5.45 -14.34 -50.20
CA GLU A 455 -4.51 -13.39 -49.55
C GLU A 455 -3.34 -12.87 -50.44
N GLY A 456 -2.71 -11.77 -50.04
CA GLY A 456 -1.46 -11.20 -50.60
C GLY A 456 -1.55 -9.74 -51.10
N TYR A 457 -0.46 -8.96 -51.09
CA TYR A 457 -0.43 -7.54 -51.55
C TYR A 457 -0.84 -7.34 -53.03
N LEU A 458 -0.75 -8.42 -53.83
CA LEU A 458 -1.22 -8.50 -55.22
C LEU A 458 -2.31 -9.59 -55.41
N CYS A 459 -2.81 -10.17 -54.32
CA CYS A 459 -3.99 -11.04 -54.14
C CYS A 459 -3.99 -12.43 -54.87
N ASN A 460 -3.48 -13.53 -54.25
CA ASN A 460 -3.31 -14.82 -54.98
C ASN A 460 -3.22 -16.22 -54.23
N ARG A 461 -3.61 -16.46 -52.96
CA ARG A 461 -3.49 -17.82 -52.29
C ARG A 461 -4.68 -18.25 -51.39
N CYS A 462 -5.07 -19.55 -51.32
CA CYS A 462 -6.15 -20.10 -50.45
C CYS A 462 -5.66 -20.63 -49.06
N GLN A 463 -6.58 -20.91 -48.14
CA GLN A 463 -6.32 -21.15 -46.70
C GLN A 463 -6.42 -22.62 -46.21
N PRO A 464 -5.70 -23.02 -45.14
CA PRO A 464 -5.68 -24.39 -44.60
C PRO A 464 -7.03 -24.90 -44.05
N GLY A 465 -7.10 -26.21 -43.78
CA GLY A 465 -8.34 -26.88 -43.37
C GLY A 465 -9.40 -26.94 -44.47
N SER A 466 -9.05 -26.55 -45.70
CA SER A 466 -9.96 -26.49 -46.83
C SER A 466 -9.26 -26.72 -48.19
N PHE A 467 -9.97 -27.25 -49.19
CA PHE A 467 -9.45 -27.61 -50.52
C PHE A 467 -10.25 -27.02 -51.69
N ASN A 468 -9.64 -27.01 -52.89
CA ASN A 468 -10.20 -26.64 -54.21
C ASN A 468 -10.54 -25.13 -54.45
N LEU A 469 -9.54 -24.32 -54.81
CA LEU A 469 -9.68 -22.90 -55.20
C LEU A 469 -10.07 -22.74 -56.68
N GLN A 470 -11.14 -21.99 -56.99
CA GLN A 470 -11.64 -21.79 -58.36
C GLN A 470 -12.10 -20.35 -58.64
N PRO A 471 -11.96 -19.78 -59.86
CA PRO A 471 -12.26 -18.37 -60.16
C PRO A 471 -13.73 -17.95 -59.99
N HIS A 472 -14.64 -18.92 -60.01
CA HIS A 472 -16.09 -18.75 -59.87
C HIS A 472 -16.63 -19.26 -58.51
N ASN A 473 -15.74 -19.69 -57.60
CA ASN A 473 -16.08 -19.85 -56.19
C ASN A 473 -16.06 -18.45 -55.55
N SER A 474 -17.20 -18.00 -55.01
CA SER A 474 -17.34 -16.67 -54.40
C SER A 474 -16.53 -16.50 -53.10
N GLU A 475 -16.13 -17.61 -52.48
CA GLU A 475 -15.41 -17.66 -51.20
C GLU A 475 -13.98 -18.15 -51.37
N GLY A 476 -13.77 -19.40 -51.81
CA GLY A 476 -12.46 -20.02 -52.00
C GLY A 476 -12.44 -21.57 -52.00
N CYS A 477 -12.55 -22.21 -50.84
CA CYS A 477 -12.22 -23.64 -50.58
C CYS A 477 -13.13 -24.31 -49.47
N THR A 478 -13.15 -25.66 -49.31
CA THR A 478 -14.10 -26.49 -48.46
C THR A 478 -13.45 -27.70 -47.67
N SER A 479 -14.09 -28.35 -46.64
CA SER A 479 -13.42 -29.10 -45.50
C SER A 479 -13.80 -30.62 -45.23
N CYS A 480 -13.51 -31.18 -44.02
CA CYS A 480 -13.48 -32.64 -43.60
C CYS A 480 -14.31 -33.01 -42.31
N PHE A 481 -14.37 -34.31 -41.91
CA PHE A 481 -15.11 -34.82 -40.71
C PHE A 481 -14.36 -35.82 -39.75
N CYS A 482 -14.60 -37.15 -39.81
CA CYS A 482 -14.01 -38.27 -39.02
C CYS A 482 -14.49 -38.64 -37.57
N TYR A 483 -15.80 -38.83 -37.35
CA TYR A 483 -16.46 -39.50 -36.17
C TYR A 483 -16.02 -39.14 -34.72
N GLY A 484 -15.13 -38.18 -34.49
CA GLY A 484 -14.71 -37.70 -33.16
C GLY A 484 -13.44 -38.36 -32.57
N HIS A 485 -12.86 -39.36 -33.25
CA HIS A 485 -11.61 -40.02 -32.82
C HIS A 485 -10.43 -39.85 -33.80
N SER A 486 -10.63 -39.15 -34.91
CA SER A 486 -9.59 -38.71 -35.85
C SER A 486 -10.01 -37.39 -36.51
N THR A 487 -9.06 -36.66 -37.12
CA THR A 487 -9.30 -35.46 -37.93
C THR A 487 -8.62 -35.52 -39.30
N VAL A 488 -7.94 -36.63 -39.63
CA VAL A 488 -7.24 -36.85 -40.90
C VAL A 488 -8.18 -37.61 -41.83
N CYS A 489 -8.91 -36.88 -42.70
CA CYS A 489 -9.90 -37.47 -43.60
C CYS A 489 -9.38 -37.66 -45.05
N THR A 490 -9.70 -38.81 -45.64
CA THR A 490 -9.58 -39.10 -47.08
C THR A 490 -10.79 -39.91 -47.53
N THR A 491 -11.13 -39.88 -48.82
CA THR A 491 -12.33 -40.54 -49.36
C THR A 491 -12.19 -42.06 -49.36
N ALA A 492 -13.08 -42.78 -48.67
CA ALA A 492 -12.97 -44.23 -48.49
C ALA A 492 -13.40 -45.07 -49.71
N PRO A 493 -12.80 -46.27 -49.91
CA PRO A 493 -13.17 -47.21 -50.97
C PRO A 493 -14.33 -48.16 -50.56
N GLY A 494 -14.95 -48.82 -51.53
CA GLY A 494 -15.75 -50.05 -51.28
C GLY A 494 -17.20 -49.85 -50.81
N PHE A 495 -17.76 -48.65 -50.97
CA PHE A 495 -19.18 -48.37 -50.70
C PHE A 495 -19.87 -47.81 -51.95
N GLU A 496 -21.03 -48.37 -52.27
CA GLU A 496 -21.89 -47.92 -53.38
C GLU A 496 -23.09 -47.11 -52.85
N PRO A 497 -23.50 -46.02 -53.52
CA PRO A 497 -24.72 -45.30 -53.18
C PRO A 497 -25.98 -46.16 -53.40
N GLN A 498 -26.88 -46.18 -52.41
CA GLN A 498 -28.18 -46.85 -52.50
C GLN A 498 -29.32 -45.89 -52.14
N ASP A 499 -30.14 -45.52 -53.12
CA ASP A 499 -31.40 -44.81 -52.87
C ASP A 499 -32.42 -45.76 -52.22
N ILE A 500 -32.80 -45.50 -50.97
CA ILE A 500 -33.96 -46.11 -50.33
C ILE A 500 -35.20 -45.30 -50.72
N VAL A 501 -36.06 -45.86 -51.59
CA VAL A 501 -37.21 -45.16 -52.18
C VAL A 501 -38.53 -45.73 -51.69
N SER A 502 -39.50 -44.85 -51.41
CA SER A 502 -40.90 -45.22 -51.14
C SER A 502 -41.84 -44.40 -52.03
N ASP A 503 -42.73 -45.08 -52.76
CA ASP A 503 -43.64 -44.51 -53.76
C ASP A 503 -45.09 -44.63 -53.28
N PHE A 504 -45.84 -43.53 -53.37
CA PHE A 504 -47.16 -43.38 -52.74
C PHE A 504 -48.31 -43.26 -53.77
N ARG A 505 -48.05 -43.54 -55.06
CA ARG A 505 -48.98 -43.28 -56.18
C ARG A 505 -50.33 -44.02 -56.17
N GLN A 506 -50.57 -44.99 -55.28
CA GLN A 506 -51.80 -45.81 -55.27
C GLN A 506 -52.40 -45.95 -53.86
N GLY A 507 -52.88 -44.85 -53.29
CA GLY A 507 -53.67 -44.85 -52.05
C GLY A 507 -54.44 -43.56 -51.83
N ARG A 508 -55.71 -43.66 -51.42
CA ARG A 508 -56.49 -42.50 -50.95
C ARG A 508 -56.11 -42.22 -49.50
N LEU A 509 -55.41 -41.12 -49.26
CA LEU A 509 -54.89 -40.75 -47.92
C LEU A 509 -56.02 -40.50 -46.92
N GLU A 510 -56.18 -41.40 -45.94
CA GLU A 510 -56.98 -41.17 -44.73
C GLU A 510 -56.06 -40.97 -43.51
N ASN A 511 -55.55 -39.75 -43.38
CA ASN A 511 -54.94 -39.09 -42.21
C ASN A 511 -53.78 -39.75 -41.42
N LYS A 512 -53.49 -41.05 -41.49
CA LYS A 512 -52.34 -41.67 -40.79
C LYS A 512 -51.69 -42.77 -41.62
N THR A 513 -50.40 -42.61 -41.92
CA THR A 513 -49.57 -43.62 -42.60
C THR A 513 -48.22 -43.69 -41.89
N PHE A 514 -47.73 -44.89 -41.61
CA PHE A 514 -46.54 -45.13 -40.79
C PHE A 514 -45.52 -45.96 -41.56
N LEU A 515 -44.25 -45.54 -41.55
CA LEU A 515 -43.12 -46.41 -41.90
C LEU A 515 -42.75 -47.22 -40.64
N THR A 516 -43.03 -48.51 -40.63
CA THR A 516 -42.81 -49.39 -39.47
C THR A 516 -41.57 -50.27 -39.63
N PHE A 517 -40.56 -50.06 -38.78
CA PHE A 517 -39.51 -51.03 -38.47
C PHE A 517 -39.70 -51.51 -37.02
N PRO A 518 -39.08 -52.63 -36.58
CA PRO A 518 -39.49 -53.30 -35.34
C PRO A 518 -38.88 -52.69 -34.06
N LYS A 519 -39.78 -52.34 -33.12
CA LYS A 519 -39.55 -51.79 -31.77
C LYS A 519 -39.15 -50.30 -31.71
N ASN A 520 -39.46 -49.69 -30.56
CA ASN A 520 -40.15 -48.39 -30.55
C ASN A 520 -39.25 -47.17 -30.30
N LEU A 521 -39.30 -46.22 -31.24
CA LEU A 521 -39.36 -44.78 -30.96
C LEU A 521 -40.22 -44.12 -32.06
N ASP A 522 -41.01 -43.10 -31.72
CA ASP A 522 -41.80 -42.33 -32.69
C ASP A 522 -41.32 -40.87 -32.67
N LEU A 523 -40.96 -40.34 -33.83
CA LEU A 523 -40.51 -38.95 -34.04
C LEU A 523 -41.42 -38.30 -35.10
N GLU A 524 -42.16 -37.26 -34.70
CA GLU A 524 -42.98 -36.42 -35.59
C GLU A 524 -42.17 -35.22 -36.08
N PHE A 525 -42.18 -34.97 -37.39
CA PHE A 525 -41.73 -33.70 -37.98
C PHE A 525 -42.89 -33.03 -38.74
N PRO A 526 -43.29 -31.79 -38.37
CA PRO A 526 -44.34 -31.06 -39.07
C PRO A 526 -43.80 -30.34 -40.31
N LEU A 527 -44.11 -30.84 -41.50
CA LEU A 527 -43.86 -30.14 -42.76
C LEU A 527 -45.02 -29.19 -43.07
N GLN A 528 -44.78 -27.89 -42.87
CA GLN A 528 -45.56 -26.84 -43.52
C GLN A 528 -44.99 -26.60 -44.94
N ILE A 529 -45.82 -26.82 -45.94
CA ILE A 529 -45.55 -26.42 -47.33
C ILE A 529 -46.74 -25.56 -47.78
N ALA A 530 -46.49 -24.28 -48.03
CA ALA A 530 -47.51 -23.33 -48.48
C ALA A 530 -47.99 -23.63 -49.91
N SER A 531 -49.27 -23.38 -50.19
CA SER A 531 -49.96 -23.68 -51.45
C SER A 531 -51.37 -23.06 -51.44
N PRO A 532 -52.05 -22.82 -52.58
CA PRO A 532 -51.53 -22.68 -53.96
C PRO A 532 -52.18 -21.51 -54.79
N ILE A 533 -51.45 -20.95 -55.78
CA ILE A 533 -51.95 -20.32 -57.04
C ILE A 533 -52.90 -19.10 -56.87
N LEU A 534 -52.56 -17.87 -57.33
CA LEU A 534 -52.38 -17.46 -58.73
C LEU A 534 -51.48 -16.19 -58.85
N SER A 535 -50.93 -15.93 -60.04
CA SER A 535 -49.94 -14.87 -60.39
C SER A 535 -50.50 -13.41 -60.35
N LEU A 536 -49.73 -12.31 -60.26
CA LEU A 536 -48.31 -12.01 -60.54
C LEU A 536 -47.72 -10.97 -59.54
N VAL A 537 -46.52 -11.24 -58.98
CA VAL A 537 -45.50 -10.36 -58.34
C VAL A 537 -45.94 -9.04 -57.67
N SER A 538 -46.07 -9.04 -56.33
CA SER A 538 -46.01 -7.83 -55.47
C SER A 538 -45.83 -8.20 -53.97
N CYS A 539 -44.99 -7.48 -53.21
CA CYS A 539 -44.74 -7.74 -51.78
C CYS A 539 -44.89 -6.47 -50.89
N PRO A 540 -45.78 -6.49 -49.88
CA PRO A 540 -45.80 -5.54 -48.75
C PRO A 540 -45.74 -6.28 -47.37
N SER A 541 -44.72 -6.05 -46.53
CA SER A 541 -44.72 -5.14 -45.34
C SER A 541 -45.55 -5.65 -44.13
N CYS A 542 -45.08 -5.68 -42.87
CA CYS A 542 -44.00 -4.93 -42.20
C CYS A 542 -43.21 -5.76 -41.16
N ASP A 543 -42.14 -5.16 -40.63
CA ASP A 543 -41.30 -5.52 -39.46
C ASP A 543 -42.01 -5.18 -38.09
N PRO A 544 -41.37 -5.07 -36.88
CA PRO A 544 -40.02 -5.48 -36.39
C PRO A 544 -39.89 -6.05 -34.92
N LEU A 545 -38.76 -6.75 -34.60
CA LEU A 545 -38.02 -6.75 -33.28
C LEU A 545 -38.72 -7.29 -31.98
N PRO A 546 -38.04 -7.43 -30.79
CA PRO A 546 -36.73 -8.07 -30.48
C PRO A 546 -36.82 -9.09 -29.26
N PRO A 547 -35.97 -9.20 -28.19
CA PRO A 547 -35.60 -10.54 -27.60
C PRO A 547 -35.75 -10.72 -26.05
N LEU A 548 -35.42 -11.92 -25.49
CA LEU A 548 -34.41 -12.15 -24.38
C LEU A 548 -34.62 -13.39 -23.45
N ILE A 549 -33.48 -13.97 -23.02
CA ILE A 549 -33.18 -14.66 -21.71
C ILE A 549 -33.71 -16.10 -21.44
N LEU A 550 -32.91 -16.87 -20.66
CA LEU A 550 -33.14 -18.25 -20.18
C LEU A 550 -33.28 -18.30 -18.65
N ASP A 551 -33.93 -19.35 -18.11
CA ASP A 551 -33.40 -20.14 -16.97
C ASP A 551 -34.11 -21.52 -16.86
N PRO A 552 -33.48 -22.62 -16.40
CA PRO A 552 -34.12 -23.95 -16.35
C PRO A 552 -34.33 -24.52 -14.93
N SER A 553 -35.59 -24.82 -14.58
CA SER A 553 -35.93 -25.79 -13.53
C SER A 553 -37.08 -26.70 -13.98
N LEU A 554 -37.26 -27.86 -13.33
CA LEU A 554 -38.12 -28.97 -13.76
C LEU A 554 -39.58 -28.56 -14.08
N PRO A 555 -40.11 -29.00 -15.23
CA PRO A 555 -41.35 -29.76 -15.15
C PRO A 555 -41.42 -31.00 -16.08
N GLN A 556 -42.35 -31.89 -15.75
CA GLN A 556 -42.82 -32.93 -16.68
C GLN A 556 -43.57 -32.28 -17.85
N SER A 557 -42.97 -32.25 -19.04
CA SER A 557 -43.54 -31.60 -20.21
C SER A 557 -44.07 -32.59 -21.26
N ARG A 558 -45.38 -32.83 -21.27
CA ARG A 558 -46.08 -33.17 -22.52
C ARG A 558 -46.01 -31.94 -23.41
N LEU A 559 -45.41 -32.03 -24.60
CA LEU A 559 -45.57 -30.95 -25.58
C LEU A 559 -47.04 -30.87 -26.01
N HIS A 560 -47.64 -29.72 -25.74
CA HIS A 560 -48.86 -29.24 -26.37
C HIS A 560 -48.49 -27.97 -27.16
N GLU A 561 -49.28 -27.62 -28.18
CA GLU A 561 -48.94 -26.50 -29.06
C GLU A 561 -48.96 -25.17 -28.28
N ALA A 562 -47.82 -24.48 -28.27
CA ALA A 562 -47.67 -23.07 -27.91
C ALA A 562 -47.01 -22.37 -29.11
N GLU A 563 -47.58 -21.25 -29.55
CA GLU A 563 -47.29 -20.66 -30.86
C GLU A 563 -46.07 -19.73 -30.86
N GLU A 564 -44.87 -20.28 -30.68
CA GLU A 564 -43.62 -19.55 -30.99
C GLU A 564 -42.51 -20.52 -31.43
N ALA A 565 -41.69 -20.09 -32.40
CA ALA A 565 -40.79 -20.99 -33.13
C ALA A 565 -39.42 -21.15 -32.43
N MET A 566 -38.98 -22.40 -32.24
CA MET A 566 -37.64 -22.72 -31.70
C MET A 566 -36.89 -23.64 -32.67
N ASP A 567 -35.95 -23.07 -33.43
CA ASP A 567 -35.07 -23.81 -34.36
C ASP A 567 -33.97 -24.55 -33.58
N LEU A 568 -34.22 -25.83 -33.26
CA LEU A 568 -33.23 -26.73 -32.67
C LEU A 568 -32.19 -27.20 -33.71
N VAL A 569 -31.25 -26.31 -34.04
CA VAL A 569 -30.10 -26.61 -34.92
C VAL A 569 -29.09 -27.51 -34.19
N LEU A 570 -29.30 -28.83 -34.29
CA LEU A 570 -28.35 -29.84 -33.82
C LEU A 570 -27.04 -29.77 -34.62
N SER A 571 -25.89 -29.83 -33.94
CA SER A 571 -24.60 -29.99 -34.63
C SER A 571 -24.51 -31.36 -35.34
N PRO A 572 -23.76 -31.51 -36.43
CA PRO A 572 -23.71 -32.77 -37.21
C PRO A 572 -23.38 -34.00 -36.35
N PHE A 573 -22.43 -33.87 -35.41
CA PHE A 573 -22.04 -34.93 -34.48
C PHE A 573 -23.16 -35.32 -33.51
N GLN A 574 -23.88 -34.34 -32.93
CA GLN A 574 -25.03 -34.61 -32.07
C GLN A 574 -26.21 -35.22 -32.85
N PHE A 575 -26.44 -34.75 -34.07
CA PHE A 575 -27.44 -35.29 -34.99
C PHE A 575 -27.16 -36.76 -35.34
N GLN A 576 -25.92 -37.10 -35.71
CA GLN A 576 -25.53 -38.50 -35.99
C GLN A 576 -25.57 -39.39 -34.75
N ARG A 577 -25.24 -38.88 -33.55
CA ARG A 577 -25.44 -39.61 -32.28
C ARG A 577 -26.93 -39.92 -32.03
N MET A 578 -27.83 -39.02 -32.38
CA MET A 578 -29.28 -39.22 -32.26
C MET A 578 -29.85 -40.21 -33.29
N LEU A 579 -29.25 -40.32 -34.47
CA LEU A 579 -29.63 -41.27 -35.52
C LEU A 579 -29.24 -42.74 -35.24
N SER A 580 -28.37 -43.00 -34.25
CA SER A 580 -27.70 -44.30 -34.07
C SER A 580 -28.60 -45.48 -33.68
N ASN A 581 -29.91 -45.27 -33.51
CA ASN A 581 -30.91 -46.31 -33.24
C ASN A 581 -32.30 -45.95 -33.81
N LEU A 582 -32.33 -45.29 -34.99
CA LEU A 582 -33.56 -44.76 -35.58
C LEU A 582 -34.40 -45.85 -36.28
N THR A 583 -35.55 -46.22 -35.71
CA THR A 583 -36.40 -47.32 -36.22
C THR A 583 -37.77 -46.90 -36.78
N LYS A 584 -38.11 -45.61 -36.81
CA LYS A 584 -39.20 -45.05 -37.64
C LYS A 584 -38.93 -43.59 -37.97
N LEU A 585 -39.52 -43.11 -39.07
CA LEU A 585 -39.60 -41.69 -39.40
C LEU A 585 -41.06 -41.36 -39.75
N ARG A 586 -41.70 -40.43 -39.01
CA ARG A 586 -43.07 -39.99 -39.29
C ARG A 586 -43.08 -38.58 -39.87
N ILE A 587 -43.25 -38.54 -41.19
CA ILE A 587 -43.42 -37.31 -41.98
C ILE A 587 -44.88 -36.89 -41.88
N GLN A 588 -45.17 -35.69 -41.36
CA GLN A 588 -46.54 -35.18 -41.25
C GLN A 588 -46.71 -33.85 -42.00
N VAL A 589 -47.54 -33.86 -43.04
CA VAL A 589 -47.85 -32.67 -43.86
C VAL A 589 -49.20 -32.10 -43.43
N LYS A 590 -49.21 -30.87 -42.88
CA LYS A 590 -50.46 -30.17 -42.44
C LYS A 590 -51.22 -29.50 -43.62
N SER A 591 -51.16 -30.05 -44.84
CA SER A 591 -51.72 -29.44 -46.08
C SER A 591 -52.19 -30.49 -47.11
N ARG A 592 -53.05 -30.10 -48.08
CA ARG A 592 -53.63 -30.98 -49.11
C ARG A 592 -52.65 -31.37 -50.24
N ILE A 593 -51.46 -31.84 -49.88
CA ILE A 593 -50.39 -32.19 -50.83
C ILE A 593 -50.18 -33.70 -50.79
N ALA A 594 -50.29 -34.35 -51.95
CA ALA A 594 -49.91 -35.76 -52.09
C ALA A 594 -48.39 -35.87 -52.22
N LEU A 595 -47.74 -36.45 -51.21
CA LEU A 595 -46.38 -36.99 -51.36
C LEU A 595 -46.42 -38.03 -52.50
N LYS A 596 -45.56 -37.86 -53.50
CA LYS A 596 -45.46 -38.79 -54.64
C LYS A 596 -44.43 -39.88 -54.36
N GLU A 597 -43.27 -39.49 -53.87
CA GLU A 597 -42.07 -40.33 -53.75
C GLU A 597 -41.17 -39.71 -52.67
N VAL A 598 -40.60 -40.54 -51.80
CA VAL A 598 -39.57 -40.13 -50.81
C VAL A 598 -38.33 -40.95 -51.08
N ARG A 599 -37.16 -40.31 -51.13
CA ARG A 599 -35.86 -40.95 -51.27
C ARG A 599 -34.95 -40.62 -50.10
N LEU A 600 -34.22 -41.60 -49.62
CA LEU A 600 -33.13 -41.44 -48.66
C LEU A 600 -31.87 -42.10 -49.23
N ALA A 601 -30.86 -41.30 -49.57
CA ALA A 601 -29.58 -41.83 -50.03
C ALA A 601 -28.83 -42.49 -48.85
N SER A 602 -28.52 -43.76 -49.01
CA SER A 602 -27.71 -44.57 -48.09
C SER A 602 -26.46 -45.08 -48.83
N ALA A 603 -25.62 -45.86 -48.15
CA ALA A 603 -24.47 -46.52 -48.76
C ALA A 603 -24.36 -47.96 -48.25
N HIS A 604 -24.14 -48.91 -49.16
CA HIS A 604 -23.95 -50.33 -48.81
C HIS A 604 -22.61 -50.87 -49.33
N PRO A 605 -22.04 -51.93 -48.73
CA PRO A 605 -20.79 -52.53 -49.20
C PRO A 605 -20.93 -52.99 -50.66
N GLY A 606 -20.02 -52.53 -51.52
CA GLY A 606 -20.10 -52.77 -52.97
C GLY A 606 -18.84 -52.32 -53.70
N PHE A 607 -18.77 -52.59 -55.01
CA PHE A 607 -17.57 -52.43 -55.83
C PHE A 607 -17.79 -51.73 -57.19
N SER A 608 -19.02 -51.34 -57.55
CA SER A 608 -19.32 -50.81 -58.90
C SER A 608 -19.08 -49.30 -59.09
N GLN A 609 -19.56 -48.43 -58.20
CA GLN A 609 -19.34 -46.97 -58.23
C GLN A 609 -19.15 -46.39 -56.82
N TRP A 610 -18.15 -45.52 -56.64
CA TRP A 610 -17.63 -45.18 -55.32
C TRP A 610 -18.36 -43.96 -54.71
N ALA A 611 -18.96 -44.14 -53.53
CA ALA A 611 -19.54 -43.06 -52.74
C ALA A 611 -18.44 -42.21 -52.08
N SER A 612 -18.01 -41.13 -52.73
CA SER A 612 -16.87 -40.28 -52.33
C SER A 612 -17.10 -39.40 -51.08
N TRP A 613 -17.99 -39.83 -50.19
CA TRP A 613 -18.41 -39.16 -48.95
C TRP A 613 -18.48 -40.14 -47.75
N VAL A 614 -17.98 -41.36 -47.92
CA VAL A 614 -17.76 -42.34 -46.84
C VAL A 614 -16.32 -42.23 -46.35
N GLU A 615 -16.08 -42.52 -45.07
CA GLU A 615 -14.79 -42.41 -44.38
C GLU A 615 -14.38 -43.72 -43.68
N GLU A 616 -13.08 -43.93 -43.49
CA GLU A 616 -12.48 -45.12 -42.87
C GLU A 616 -11.52 -44.70 -41.74
N CYS A 617 -11.57 -45.38 -40.59
CA CYS A 617 -10.92 -44.97 -39.34
C CYS A 617 -10.09 -46.12 -38.70
N LEU A 618 -9.03 -45.76 -37.97
CA LEU A 618 -8.13 -46.69 -37.26
C LEU A 618 -8.40 -46.69 -35.75
N CYS A 619 -8.39 -47.88 -35.12
CA CYS A 619 -8.72 -48.05 -33.69
C CYS A 619 -7.50 -48.08 -32.75
N PRO A 620 -7.60 -47.54 -31.51
CA PRO A 620 -6.54 -47.57 -30.50
C PRO A 620 -6.53 -48.85 -29.65
N GLN A 621 -5.43 -49.05 -28.90
CA GLN A 621 -5.18 -50.19 -28.01
C GLN A 621 -6.16 -50.24 -26.81
N GLY A 622 -6.47 -51.46 -26.35
CA GLY A 622 -7.41 -51.71 -25.25
C GLY A 622 -8.86 -51.97 -25.70
N TYR A 623 -9.17 -51.62 -26.94
CA TYR A 623 -10.47 -51.77 -27.58
C TYR A 623 -10.43 -52.80 -28.71
N GLN A 624 -11.57 -53.45 -29.00
CA GLN A 624 -11.73 -54.37 -30.13
C GLN A 624 -13.05 -54.15 -30.90
N GLY A 625 -13.00 -54.35 -32.22
CA GLY A 625 -14.14 -54.24 -33.13
C GLY A 625 -13.93 -53.20 -34.24
N ARG A 626 -14.70 -53.30 -35.34
CA ARG A 626 -14.55 -52.43 -36.53
C ARG A 626 -14.87 -50.94 -36.29
N PHE A 627 -15.46 -50.62 -35.15
CA PHE A 627 -15.70 -49.26 -34.65
C PHE A 627 -15.27 -49.13 -33.18
N CYS A 628 -14.24 -49.89 -32.77
CA CYS A 628 -13.52 -49.80 -31.49
C CYS A 628 -14.37 -50.06 -30.22
N GLN A 629 -15.37 -50.95 -30.25
CA GLN A 629 -16.50 -50.91 -29.30
C GLN A 629 -16.51 -51.87 -28.07
N PHE A 630 -15.51 -52.72 -27.83
CA PHE A 630 -15.47 -53.62 -26.65
C PHE A 630 -14.11 -53.65 -25.93
N CYS A 631 -14.11 -53.95 -24.62
CA CYS A 631 -12.90 -54.20 -23.82
C CYS A 631 -12.35 -55.63 -24.00
N VAL A 632 -11.12 -55.86 -23.53
CA VAL A 632 -10.42 -57.17 -23.55
C VAL A 632 -10.15 -57.70 -22.12
N PRO A 633 -9.97 -59.02 -21.91
CA PRO A 633 -9.71 -59.58 -20.58
C PRO A 633 -8.48 -58.99 -19.88
N GLY A 634 -8.54 -58.86 -18.55
CA GLY A 634 -7.56 -58.12 -17.75
C GLY A 634 -7.85 -56.61 -17.63
N TYR A 635 -8.84 -56.11 -18.38
CA TYR A 635 -9.29 -54.72 -18.34
C TYR A 635 -10.75 -54.66 -17.84
N LYS A 636 -11.02 -53.75 -16.88
CA LYS A 636 -12.36 -53.34 -16.45
C LYS A 636 -12.83 -52.10 -17.23
N ARG A 637 -14.09 -51.71 -17.07
CA ARG A 637 -14.60 -50.43 -17.59
C ARG A 637 -14.18 -49.27 -16.69
N GLU A 638 -13.88 -48.12 -17.29
CA GLU A 638 -13.58 -46.86 -16.60
C GLU A 638 -14.79 -46.35 -15.80
N ILE A 639 -15.97 -46.35 -16.44
CA ILE A 639 -17.25 -46.06 -15.78
C ILE A 639 -17.96 -47.41 -15.53
N ALA A 640 -18.25 -47.71 -14.26
CA ALA A 640 -19.01 -48.89 -13.87
C ALA A 640 -20.33 -48.95 -14.65
N TRP A 641 -20.56 -50.04 -15.37
CA TRP A 641 -21.72 -50.27 -16.25
C TRP A 641 -21.89 -49.31 -17.46
N GLY A 642 -20.91 -48.46 -17.79
CA GLY A 642 -21.03 -47.30 -18.71
C GLY A 642 -21.27 -47.53 -20.21
N GLY A 643 -21.52 -48.77 -20.68
CA GLY A 643 -21.88 -49.03 -22.09
C GLY A 643 -20.73 -48.91 -23.11
N PRO A 644 -21.03 -48.96 -24.44
CA PRO A 644 -20.02 -49.10 -25.50
C PRO A 644 -19.25 -47.82 -25.85
N PHE A 645 -19.62 -46.67 -25.26
CA PHE A 645 -18.91 -45.39 -25.42
C PHE A 645 -17.97 -45.08 -24.23
N ALA A 646 -17.84 -45.99 -23.26
CA ALA A 646 -17.03 -45.83 -22.06
C ALA A 646 -15.75 -46.70 -22.11
N SER A 647 -14.66 -46.15 -21.58
CA SER A 647 -13.29 -46.64 -21.77
C SER A 647 -12.97 -47.98 -21.07
N CYS A 648 -11.84 -48.58 -21.46
CA CYS A 648 -11.35 -49.88 -21.00
C CYS A 648 -9.96 -49.75 -20.36
N VAL A 649 -9.78 -50.14 -19.10
CA VAL A 649 -8.56 -49.91 -18.29
C VAL A 649 -8.15 -51.14 -17.45
N PRO A 650 -6.86 -51.41 -17.18
CA PRO A 650 -6.42 -52.62 -16.46
C PRO A 650 -6.97 -52.81 -15.03
N CYS A 651 -6.86 -54.03 -14.49
CA CYS A 651 -7.14 -54.37 -13.09
C CYS A 651 -5.87 -54.43 -12.21
N THR A 652 -6.00 -54.01 -10.94
CA THR A 652 -4.89 -53.92 -9.97
C THR A 652 -5.39 -54.21 -8.54
N CYS A 653 -4.78 -55.19 -7.87
CA CYS A 653 -5.06 -55.56 -6.46
C CYS A 653 -3.77 -55.88 -5.67
N ASN A 654 -2.66 -55.20 -6.02
CA ASN A 654 -1.36 -55.18 -5.31
C ASN A 654 -0.69 -56.53 -4.98
N GLN A 655 -1.13 -57.64 -5.60
CA GLN A 655 -0.74 -59.02 -5.23
C GLN A 655 -1.24 -59.50 -3.85
N HIS A 656 -2.00 -58.67 -3.13
CA HIS A 656 -2.71 -59.02 -1.90
C HIS A 656 -4.18 -59.42 -2.16
N GLY A 657 -4.67 -59.37 -3.41
CA GLY A 657 -6.05 -59.71 -3.81
C GLY A 657 -6.31 -59.93 -5.32
N ASN A 658 -7.60 -60.00 -5.73
CA ASN A 658 -8.07 -60.15 -7.12
C ASN A 658 -9.42 -59.42 -7.39
N CYS A 659 -9.72 -59.02 -8.64
CA CYS A 659 -10.77 -58.06 -9.02
C CYS A 659 -12.00 -58.63 -9.79
N ASP A 660 -13.05 -57.80 -9.94
CA ASP A 660 -14.20 -58.03 -10.86
C ASP A 660 -14.20 -57.12 -12.12
N PRO A 661 -14.58 -57.60 -13.33
CA PRO A 661 -14.49 -56.80 -14.57
C PRO A 661 -15.52 -55.67 -14.76
N ASN A 662 -16.66 -55.66 -14.05
CA ASN A 662 -17.72 -54.65 -14.24
C ASN A 662 -17.82 -53.65 -13.07
N SER A 663 -17.36 -54.05 -11.89
CA SER A 663 -17.41 -53.28 -10.64
C SER A 663 -16.02 -52.95 -10.06
N GLY A 664 -15.01 -53.78 -10.29
CA GLY A 664 -13.60 -53.40 -10.12
C GLY A 664 -13.01 -53.35 -8.71
N ILE A 665 -13.62 -54.05 -7.73
CA ILE A 665 -13.22 -54.12 -6.30
C ILE A 665 -12.42 -55.41 -6.00
N CYS A 666 -11.49 -55.37 -5.03
CA CYS A 666 -10.62 -56.48 -4.61
C CYS A 666 -10.95 -57.10 -3.22
N GLN A 667 -10.16 -58.09 -2.76
CA GLN A 667 -10.30 -58.83 -1.49
C GLN A 667 -8.92 -59.10 -0.88
N CYS A 668 -8.70 -58.84 0.42
CA CYS A 668 -7.35 -58.47 0.93
C CYS A 668 -6.80 -59.29 2.11
N LEU A 669 -5.47 -59.33 2.25
CA LEU A 669 -4.69 -60.18 3.16
C LEU A 669 -3.44 -59.45 3.73
N HIS A 670 -2.63 -60.13 4.57
CA HIS A 670 -1.33 -59.66 5.09
C HIS A 670 -1.37 -58.34 5.88
N ASN A 671 -2.32 -58.19 6.80
CA ASN A 671 -2.57 -56.95 7.56
C ASN A 671 -2.84 -55.72 6.67
N THR A 672 -3.23 -55.93 5.41
CA THR A 672 -3.68 -54.87 4.50
C THR A 672 -5.21 -54.76 4.46
N GLU A 673 -5.71 -53.55 4.23
CA GLU A 673 -7.13 -53.25 4.06
C GLU A 673 -7.38 -52.31 2.86
N GLY A 674 -8.64 -51.98 2.58
CA GLY A 674 -9.05 -51.12 1.46
C GLY A 674 -9.55 -51.87 0.20
N PRO A 675 -10.16 -51.16 -0.77
CA PRO A 675 -10.79 -51.75 -1.97
C PRO A 675 -9.84 -52.34 -3.03
N ALA A 676 -8.53 -52.11 -2.94
CA ALA A 676 -7.48 -52.66 -3.81
C ALA A 676 -6.33 -53.36 -3.04
N CYS A 677 -6.49 -53.52 -1.71
CA CYS A 677 -5.54 -54.13 -0.79
C CYS A 677 -4.31 -53.24 -0.60
N GLU A 678 -4.59 -52.08 -0.02
CA GLU A 678 -3.84 -50.87 -0.26
C GLU A 678 -3.96 -49.93 0.97
N ARG A 679 -3.44 -50.43 2.10
CA ARG A 679 -2.86 -49.72 3.26
C ARG A 679 -2.56 -50.73 4.36
N CYS A 680 -1.68 -50.37 5.30
CA CYS A 680 -1.50 -51.14 6.53
C CYS A 680 -2.64 -50.86 7.53
N ALA A 681 -3.03 -51.88 8.30
CA ALA A 681 -4.00 -51.74 9.38
C ALA A 681 -3.51 -50.79 10.50
N ALA A 682 -4.44 -50.10 11.17
CA ALA A 682 -4.14 -49.02 12.11
C ALA A 682 -3.14 -49.40 13.23
N GLY A 683 -2.07 -48.60 13.37
CA GLY A 683 -0.96 -48.84 14.30
C GLY A 683 0.26 -49.50 13.66
N PHE A 684 0.15 -49.92 12.40
CA PHE A 684 1.25 -50.44 11.58
C PHE A 684 1.52 -49.52 10.38
N TYR A 685 2.79 -49.38 9.99
CA TYR A 685 3.27 -48.63 8.84
C TYR A 685 4.09 -49.54 7.91
N GLY A 686 4.23 -49.19 6.63
CA GLY A 686 5.00 -49.99 5.68
C GLY A 686 4.49 -49.85 4.24
N ASN A 687 4.82 -50.82 3.39
CA ASN A 687 4.64 -50.76 1.94
C ASN A 687 3.85 -51.97 1.40
N PRO A 688 2.50 -51.94 1.42
CA PRO A 688 1.63 -53.03 0.96
C PRO A 688 1.54 -53.18 -0.57
N PHE A 689 2.55 -52.73 -1.32
CA PHE A 689 2.69 -52.95 -2.76
C PHE A 689 3.80 -53.96 -3.11
N LEU A 690 4.64 -54.37 -2.15
CA LEU A 690 5.74 -55.32 -2.37
C LEU A 690 5.24 -56.77 -2.47
N GLY A 691 4.02 -57.05 -2.01
CA GLY A 691 3.36 -58.34 -2.14
C GLY A 691 3.86 -59.39 -1.15
N GLN A 692 4.47 -58.97 -0.03
CA GLN A 692 5.01 -59.87 0.99
C GLN A 692 4.13 -59.90 2.25
N PRO A 693 4.18 -60.98 3.06
CA PRO A 693 3.39 -61.06 4.29
C PRO A 693 3.78 -60.07 5.40
N GLU A 694 5.01 -59.55 5.36
CA GLU A 694 5.64 -58.73 6.41
C GLU A 694 5.61 -57.22 6.10
N ASP A 695 4.87 -56.79 5.07
CA ASP A 695 4.87 -55.44 4.50
C ASP A 695 4.39 -54.32 5.45
N CYS A 696 3.98 -54.63 6.69
CA CYS A 696 3.42 -53.71 7.68
C CYS A 696 3.95 -53.98 9.10
N GLN A 697 4.55 -52.96 9.75
CA GLN A 697 5.35 -53.04 10.99
C GLN A 697 4.92 -51.97 12.04
N PRO A 698 5.10 -52.18 13.36
CA PRO A 698 4.46 -51.36 14.41
C PRO A 698 5.14 -49.98 14.70
N CYS A 699 4.32 -48.96 15.00
CA CYS A 699 4.72 -47.55 15.16
C CYS A 699 5.65 -47.21 16.37
N PRO A 700 6.65 -46.31 16.19
CA PRO A 700 7.62 -45.91 17.23
C PRO A 700 7.26 -44.63 18.03
N CYS A 701 6.05 -44.10 17.89
CA CYS A 701 5.68 -42.78 18.41
C CYS A 701 5.40 -42.75 19.93
N PRO A 702 5.46 -41.56 20.57
CA PRO A 702 5.14 -41.40 21.99
C PRO A 702 3.80 -42.06 22.36
N GLY A 703 3.81 -42.91 23.39
CA GLY A 703 2.61 -43.63 23.85
C GLY A 703 2.01 -44.65 22.87
N GLN A 704 2.76 -45.11 21.87
CA GLN A 704 2.25 -45.91 20.73
C GLN A 704 1.20 -45.14 19.89
N GLY A 705 1.37 -43.82 19.76
CA GLY A 705 0.54 -43.00 18.90
C GLY A 705 0.58 -43.43 17.42
N PRO A 706 -0.49 -43.19 16.64
CA PRO A 706 -0.54 -43.51 15.22
C PRO A 706 0.55 -42.77 14.43
N CYS A 707 1.20 -43.48 13.53
CA CYS A 707 2.30 -43.00 12.69
C CYS A 707 2.09 -43.40 11.23
N ALA A 708 2.90 -42.85 10.33
CA ALA A 708 3.00 -43.28 8.94
C ALA A 708 4.41 -43.06 8.37
N THR A 709 4.71 -43.66 7.23
CA THR A 709 6.01 -43.53 6.54
C THR A 709 5.98 -42.56 5.38
N LEU A 710 6.94 -41.64 5.34
CA LEU A 710 7.22 -40.81 4.17
C LEU A 710 7.87 -41.65 3.08
N LEU A 711 7.13 -41.92 1.99
CA LEU A 711 7.57 -42.81 0.90
C LEU A 711 8.81 -42.35 0.13
N ASP A 712 9.13 -41.05 0.19
CA ASP A 712 10.34 -40.47 -0.42
C ASP A 712 11.61 -40.68 0.43
N SER A 713 11.49 -41.11 1.70
CA SER A 713 12.63 -41.22 2.64
C SER A 713 12.65 -42.47 3.53
N GLU A 714 11.60 -43.29 3.53
CA GLU A 714 11.36 -44.41 4.46
C GLU A 714 11.27 -44.01 5.95
N GLU A 715 11.26 -42.70 6.27
CA GLU A 715 11.22 -42.21 7.64
C GLU A 715 9.80 -42.20 8.22
N VAL A 716 9.70 -42.48 9.52
CA VAL A 716 8.43 -42.57 10.25
C VAL A 716 8.07 -41.25 10.91
N VAL A 717 6.83 -40.80 10.68
CA VAL A 717 6.26 -39.56 11.19
C VAL A 717 5.06 -39.86 12.10
N CYS A 718 5.01 -39.19 13.26
CA CYS A 718 3.92 -39.26 14.21
C CYS A 718 2.77 -38.36 13.76
N THR A 719 1.58 -38.96 13.56
CA THR A 719 0.41 -38.24 13.05
C THR A 719 -0.19 -37.29 14.09
N HIS A 720 -0.04 -37.60 15.39
CA HIS A 720 -0.60 -36.84 16.49
C HIS A 720 0.49 -36.57 17.54
N CYS A 721 0.82 -35.29 17.76
CA CYS A 721 1.73 -34.86 18.81
C CYS A 721 1.00 -34.33 20.05
N PRO A 722 1.59 -34.45 21.26
CA PRO A 722 1.11 -33.74 22.44
C PRO A 722 1.05 -32.23 22.25
N LEU A 723 0.15 -31.54 22.96
CA LEU A 723 0.01 -30.08 22.89
C LEU A 723 1.34 -29.36 23.16
N GLY A 724 1.66 -28.38 22.32
CA GLY A 724 2.92 -27.63 22.37
C GLY A 724 4.13 -28.35 21.78
N GLN A 725 3.98 -29.56 21.23
CA GLN A 725 5.05 -30.31 20.52
C GLN A 725 4.78 -30.36 19.00
N ARG A 726 5.85 -30.25 18.22
CA ARG A 726 5.85 -30.35 16.75
C ARG A 726 7.05 -31.18 16.26
N GLY A 727 7.17 -31.29 14.94
CA GLY A 727 8.24 -32.06 14.29
C GLY A 727 7.86 -33.52 14.10
N ARG A 728 8.53 -34.18 13.15
CA ARG A 728 8.23 -35.54 12.68
C ARG A 728 8.01 -36.61 13.76
N LEU A 729 8.77 -36.58 14.85
CA LEU A 729 8.68 -37.51 16.00
C LEU A 729 8.22 -36.79 17.28
N CYS A 730 7.58 -35.62 17.14
CA CYS A 730 7.23 -34.71 18.22
C CYS A 730 8.46 -34.24 19.04
N GLU A 731 9.62 -34.11 18.38
CA GLU A 731 10.91 -33.82 19.03
C GLU A 731 11.18 -32.34 19.32
N LEU A 732 10.37 -31.43 18.78
CA LEU A 732 10.51 -29.98 18.93
C LEU A 732 9.33 -29.39 19.70
N CYS A 733 9.51 -28.19 20.24
CA CYS A 733 8.40 -27.38 20.74
C CYS A 733 7.82 -26.48 19.64
N ASP A 734 6.52 -26.25 19.70
CA ASP A 734 5.78 -25.42 18.74
C ASP A 734 6.03 -23.92 18.97
N ASP A 735 5.61 -23.08 18.02
CA ASP A 735 5.74 -21.62 18.14
C ASP A 735 5.03 -21.09 19.40
N GLY A 736 5.71 -20.24 20.16
CA GLY A 736 5.26 -19.81 21.49
C GLY A 736 5.49 -20.82 22.63
N PHE A 737 6.12 -21.98 22.39
CA PHE A 737 6.50 -22.96 23.42
C PHE A 737 8.01 -23.24 23.44
N PHE A 738 8.55 -23.65 24.60
CA PHE A 738 9.98 -24.00 24.75
C PHE A 738 10.22 -25.24 25.62
N GLY A 739 11.26 -26.01 25.29
CA GLY A 739 11.59 -27.28 25.97
C GLY A 739 12.56 -28.19 25.22
N ASP A 740 12.52 -29.48 25.56
CA ASP A 740 13.27 -30.60 24.93
C ASP A 740 12.48 -31.91 25.20
N PRO A 741 11.40 -32.16 24.45
CA PRO A 741 10.38 -33.15 24.81
C PRO A 741 10.85 -34.61 24.71
N LEU A 742 11.96 -34.88 24.00
CA LEU A 742 12.60 -36.20 23.92
C LEU A 742 13.93 -36.28 24.68
N GLY A 743 14.40 -35.20 25.31
CA GLY A 743 15.66 -35.18 26.06
C GLY A 743 16.91 -35.36 25.18
N ARG A 744 16.91 -34.86 23.95
CA ARG A 744 18.04 -35.02 23.02
C ARG A 744 19.29 -34.25 23.47
N ASN A 745 19.11 -33.14 24.20
CA ASN A 745 20.19 -32.30 24.73
C ASN A 745 20.25 -32.32 26.28
N GLY A 746 19.70 -33.34 26.95
CA GLY A 746 19.83 -33.49 28.40
C GLY A 746 18.67 -34.24 29.05
N SER A 747 18.23 -33.79 30.22
CA SER A 747 16.97 -34.26 30.80
C SER A 747 15.78 -33.81 29.95
N VAL A 748 14.78 -34.69 29.82
CA VAL A 748 13.50 -34.40 29.15
C VAL A 748 12.85 -33.18 29.81
N ARG A 749 12.52 -32.17 29.01
CA ARG A 749 11.80 -30.96 29.43
C ARG A 749 10.53 -30.84 28.59
N PRO A 750 9.32 -30.98 29.16
CA PRO A 750 8.10 -30.80 28.39
C PRO A 750 8.03 -29.37 27.83
N CYS A 751 7.35 -29.21 26.70
CA CYS A 751 7.16 -27.91 26.08
C CYS A 751 6.22 -27.04 26.92
N ASN A 752 6.72 -25.92 27.43
CA ASN A 752 5.95 -24.95 28.22
C ASN A 752 5.71 -23.68 27.41
N SER A 753 4.58 -23.00 27.63
CA SER A 753 4.30 -21.71 26.98
C SER A 753 5.32 -20.65 27.40
N CYS A 754 5.80 -19.88 26.44
CA CYS A 754 6.70 -18.75 26.68
C CYS A 754 5.99 -17.61 27.40
N ASN A 755 6.64 -17.06 28.42
CA ASN A 755 6.18 -15.85 29.10
C ASN A 755 7.03 -14.63 28.68
N CYS A 756 6.43 -13.73 27.91
CA CYS A 756 7.00 -12.44 27.54
C CYS A 756 6.20 -11.26 28.12
N HIS A 757 5.47 -11.46 29.23
CA HIS A 757 4.70 -10.44 29.96
C HIS A 757 3.69 -9.62 29.12
N GLY A 758 3.20 -10.15 27.99
CA GLY A 758 2.34 -9.39 27.07
C GLY A 758 3.06 -8.25 26.34
N ASN A 759 4.39 -8.36 26.21
CA ASN A 759 5.28 -7.42 25.53
C ASN A 759 5.78 -7.97 24.18
N THR A 760 5.01 -8.85 23.56
CA THR A 760 5.23 -9.42 22.22
C THR A 760 3.93 -9.31 21.42
N ASP A 761 3.99 -9.41 20.08
CA ASP A 761 2.79 -9.54 19.24
C ASP A 761 2.33 -11.01 19.30
N PRO A 762 1.15 -11.36 19.86
CA PRO A 762 0.68 -12.74 19.90
C PRO A 762 0.41 -13.35 18.51
N ASN A 763 0.48 -12.55 17.44
CA ASN A 763 0.39 -13.02 16.05
C ASN A 763 1.76 -13.19 15.36
N ALA A 764 2.86 -12.71 15.96
CA ALA A 764 4.20 -12.91 15.42
C ALA A 764 4.79 -14.28 15.84
N VAL A 765 5.36 -14.99 14.86
CA VAL A 765 6.19 -16.20 15.10
C VAL A 765 7.53 -15.78 15.69
N GLY A 766 8.15 -16.67 16.47
CA GLY A 766 9.50 -16.45 16.99
C GLY A 766 9.53 -15.35 18.06
N ASN A 767 8.42 -15.16 18.77
CA ASN A 767 8.34 -14.31 19.96
C ASN A 767 9.36 -14.73 21.03
N CYS A 768 9.67 -16.02 21.09
CA CYS A 768 10.66 -16.63 21.96
C CYS A 768 11.49 -17.71 21.24
N ASP A 769 12.66 -18.02 21.80
CA ASP A 769 13.49 -19.16 21.44
C ASP A 769 12.88 -20.48 21.97
N THR A 770 12.69 -21.46 21.08
CA THR A 770 11.94 -22.70 21.38
C THR A 770 12.71 -23.73 22.22
N PHE A 771 13.93 -23.43 22.68
CA PHE A 771 14.73 -24.31 23.53
C PHE A 771 14.98 -23.73 24.94
N THR A 772 15.09 -22.41 25.03
CA THR A 772 15.42 -21.64 26.24
C THR A 772 14.25 -20.84 26.81
N GLY A 773 13.25 -20.50 25.98
CA GLY A 773 12.11 -19.67 26.38
C GLY A 773 12.40 -18.16 26.43
N ARG A 774 13.62 -17.74 26.06
CA ARG A 774 14.03 -16.34 25.95
C ARG A 774 13.21 -15.62 24.89
N CYS A 775 12.61 -14.49 25.24
CA CYS A 775 11.87 -13.64 24.31
C CYS A 775 12.82 -12.88 23.37
N LEU A 776 12.51 -12.89 22.07
CA LEU A 776 13.36 -12.37 21.00
C LEU A 776 12.82 -11.07 20.38
N ARG A 777 11.50 -10.81 20.49
CA ARG A 777 10.78 -9.74 19.77
C ARG A 777 10.01 -8.81 20.71
N CYS A 778 10.70 -8.19 21.67
CA CYS A 778 10.09 -7.28 22.64
C CYS A 778 9.54 -5.99 21.99
N LEU A 779 8.28 -5.70 22.24
CA LEU A 779 7.55 -4.50 21.81
C LEU A 779 7.53 -3.42 22.90
N TYR A 780 6.94 -2.27 22.58
CA TYR A 780 6.65 -1.19 23.53
C TYR A 780 7.90 -0.60 24.23
N ASN A 781 9.05 -0.65 23.55
CA ASN A 781 10.37 -0.26 24.08
C ASN A 781 10.76 -1.03 25.35
N THR A 782 10.42 -2.33 25.40
CA THR A 782 10.80 -3.26 26.47
C THR A 782 11.98 -4.13 26.04
N ALA A 783 12.69 -4.72 27.01
CA ALA A 783 13.84 -5.57 26.83
C ALA A 783 13.98 -6.54 28.01
N GLY A 784 14.96 -7.44 27.96
CA GLY A 784 15.16 -8.51 28.96
C GLY A 784 14.96 -9.90 28.38
N GLU A 785 15.15 -10.94 29.18
CA GLU A 785 14.95 -12.34 28.72
C GLU A 785 13.45 -12.67 28.57
N HIS A 786 12.58 -11.92 29.24
CA HIS A 786 11.11 -12.04 29.24
C HIS A 786 10.43 -10.71 28.94
N CYS A 787 11.14 -9.77 28.31
CA CYS A 787 10.67 -8.39 28.06
C CYS A 787 10.23 -7.66 29.35
N GLU A 788 10.90 -7.94 30.47
CA GLU A 788 10.52 -7.57 31.84
C GLU A 788 11.05 -6.21 32.34
N ARG A 789 11.89 -5.54 31.54
CA ARG A 789 12.47 -4.21 31.82
C ARG A 789 12.26 -3.26 30.65
N CYS A 790 12.39 -1.95 30.85
CA CYS A 790 12.47 -1.02 29.72
C CYS A 790 13.81 -1.16 28.98
N GLN A 791 13.80 -0.86 27.69
CA GLN A 791 15.00 -0.77 26.86
C GLN A 791 15.87 0.42 27.27
N GLU A 792 17.19 0.34 27.05
CA GLU A 792 18.08 1.48 27.28
C GLU A 792 17.65 2.70 26.47
N GLY A 793 17.63 3.89 27.09
CA GLY A 793 16.97 5.08 26.56
C GLY A 793 15.50 5.26 26.98
N PHE A 794 14.90 4.30 27.69
CA PHE A 794 13.50 4.35 28.12
C PHE A 794 13.30 4.00 29.61
N TYR A 795 12.19 4.45 30.19
CA TYR A 795 11.81 4.20 31.58
C TYR A 795 10.31 3.97 31.75
N GLY A 796 9.90 3.31 32.84
CA GLY A 796 8.49 3.19 33.21
C GLY A 796 8.15 1.88 33.91
N ASN A 797 6.94 1.38 33.66
CA ASN A 797 6.48 0.08 34.14
C ASN A 797 6.22 -0.85 32.93
N PRO A 798 7.17 -1.70 32.53
CA PRO A 798 7.02 -2.61 31.38
C PRO A 798 5.90 -3.64 31.56
N LEU A 799 5.40 -3.83 32.79
CA LEU A 799 4.29 -4.73 33.11
C LEU A 799 2.93 -4.02 33.16
N ALA A 800 2.85 -2.73 32.78
CA ALA A 800 1.59 -1.99 32.73
C ALA A 800 0.65 -2.50 31.62
N ALA A 801 -0.64 -2.65 31.92
CA ALA A 801 -1.62 -3.21 30.97
C ALA A 801 -1.83 -2.38 29.69
N ASN A 802 -1.66 -1.05 29.76
CA ASN A 802 -1.80 -0.16 28.61
C ASN A 802 -0.44 0.07 27.92
N PRO A 803 -0.29 -0.28 26.62
CA PRO A 803 0.92 -0.02 25.82
C PRO A 803 1.52 1.38 25.97
N ALA A 804 0.69 2.44 25.99
CA ALA A 804 1.14 3.82 26.06
C ALA A 804 1.75 4.20 27.42
N THR A 805 1.60 3.35 28.44
CA THR A 805 2.14 3.57 29.79
C THR A 805 3.29 2.61 30.15
N LYS A 806 3.77 1.80 29.20
CA LYS A 806 4.83 0.80 29.46
C LYS A 806 6.20 1.44 29.64
N CYS A 807 6.81 1.91 28.55
CA CYS A 807 8.15 2.52 28.57
C CYS A 807 8.20 3.79 27.71
N ALA A 808 8.44 4.94 28.36
CA ALA A 808 8.57 6.28 27.78
C ALA A 808 10.06 6.67 27.61
N PRO A 809 10.42 7.51 26.63
CA PRO A 809 11.81 7.87 26.37
C PRO A 809 12.40 8.78 27.47
N CYS A 810 13.69 8.60 27.78
CA CYS A 810 14.41 9.34 28.81
C CYS A 810 14.39 10.86 28.59
N ASN A 811 14.63 11.34 27.37
CA ASN A 811 14.71 12.76 27.01
C ASN A 811 15.65 13.60 27.92
N CYS A 812 16.83 13.07 28.27
CA CYS A 812 17.77 13.82 29.10
C CYS A 812 18.39 14.99 28.32
N ASN A 813 18.31 16.21 28.86
CA ASN A 813 18.95 17.38 28.29
C ASN A 813 20.48 17.19 28.25
N PRO A 814 21.14 17.20 27.07
CA PRO A 814 22.58 17.02 26.97
C PRO A 814 23.37 18.12 27.69
N ASP A 815 22.85 19.36 27.72
CA ASP A 815 23.53 20.50 28.33
C ASP A 815 23.44 20.48 29.87
N GLY A 816 22.46 19.75 30.42
CA GLY A 816 22.18 19.65 31.86
C GLY A 816 22.51 18.30 32.49
N SER A 817 22.99 17.32 31.74
CA SER A 817 23.19 15.94 32.20
C SER A 817 24.68 15.54 32.25
N THR A 818 25.05 14.71 33.24
CA THR A 818 26.42 14.20 33.43
C THR A 818 26.78 13.04 32.48
N HIS A 819 25.76 12.37 31.95
CA HIS A 819 25.86 11.35 30.90
C HIS A 819 24.93 11.76 29.75
N GLY A 820 25.14 11.18 28.57
CA GLY A 820 24.43 11.57 27.34
C GLY A 820 22.91 11.34 27.36
N PRO A 821 22.19 11.77 26.30
CA PRO A 821 20.73 11.92 26.29
C PRO A 821 19.90 10.63 26.54
N ALA A 822 20.53 9.47 26.49
CA ALA A 822 19.90 8.14 26.63
C ALA A 822 19.98 7.52 28.04
N THR A 823 20.67 8.13 29.02
CA THR A 823 20.92 7.49 30.32
C THR A 823 20.11 8.13 31.47
N CYS A 824 18.89 7.64 31.68
CA CYS A 824 18.07 7.93 32.86
C CYS A 824 17.85 6.67 33.73
N ASP A 825 17.32 6.85 34.94
CA ASP A 825 16.86 5.74 35.79
C ASP A 825 15.67 5.00 35.13
N PRO A 826 15.73 3.66 34.97
CA PRO A 826 14.77 2.91 34.14
C PRO A 826 13.37 2.75 34.74
N VAL A 827 13.13 3.19 35.98
CA VAL A 827 11.81 3.12 36.64
C VAL A 827 11.21 4.52 36.80
N SER A 828 11.98 5.47 37.32
CA SER A 828 11.54 6.84 37.59
C SER A 828 11.76 7.83 36.44
N GLY A 829 12.62 7.48 35.48
CA GLY A 829 12.99 8.35 34.36
C GLY A 829 13.89 9.52 34.74
N GLN A 830 14.42 9.56 35.96
CA GLN A 830 15.28 10.67 36.39
C GLN A 830 16.65 10.62 35.70
N CYS A 831 16.98 11.68 34.97
CA CYS A 831 18.30 11.88 34.37
C CYS A 831 19.33 12.31 35.43
N ARG A 832 20.61 11.97 35.24
CA ARG A 832 21.70 12.32 36.17
C ARG A 832 22.18 13.76 35.95
N CYS A 833 21.54 14.72 36.58
CA CYS A 833 21.79 16.14 36.36
C CYS A 833 23.20 16.62 36.79
N LEU A 834 23.69 17.66 36.13
CA LEU A 834 24.90 18.40 36.47
C LEU A 834 24.73 19.21 37.78
N PRO A 835 25.81 19.71 38.38
CA PRO A 835 25.75 20.53 39.59
C PRO A 835 24.78 21.71 39.47
N ASN A 836 23.92 21.86 40.47
CA ASN A 836 22.89 22.91 40.57
C ASN A 836 21.78 22.85 39.49
N VAL A 837 21.66 21.73 38.76
CA VAL A 837 20.60 21.48 37.77
C VAL A 837 19.55 20.52 38.36
N THR A 838 18.29 20.67 37.94
CA THR A 838 17.13 19.95 38.48
C THR A 838 16.06 19.64 37.42
N GLY A 839 15.01 18.94 37.84
CA GLY A 839 13.95 18.39 36.99
C GLY A 839 14.30 17.01 36.44
N ARG A 840 13.27 16.27 35.98
CA ARG A 840 13.42 14.90 35.45
C ARG A 840 14.43 14.84 34.30
N GLU A 841 14.35 15.83 33.42
CA GLU A 841 15.12 15.94 32.17
C GLU A 841 16.36 16.84 32.30
N CYS A 842 16.66 17.36 33.51
CA CYS A 842 17.78 18.28 33.76
C CYS A 842 17.74 19.57 32.91
N THR A 843 16.55 20.16 32.78
CA THR A 843 16.29 21.37 31.96
C THR A 843 16.21 22.67 32.78
N GLN A 844 16.28 22.58 34.11
CA GLN A 844 16.05 23.72 35.02
C GLN A 844 17.22 23.90 36.01
N CYS A 845 17.50 25.13 36.42
CA CYS A 845 18.42 25.39 37.53
C CYS A 845 17.69 25.21 38.88
N LEU A 846 18.42 24.81 39.92
CA LEU A 846 17.93 24.91 41.30
C LEU A 846 17.65 26.37 41.68
N GLU A 847 16.74 26.60 42.63
CA GLU A 847 16.49 27.94 43.17
C GLU A 847 17.78 28.56 43.74
N GLY A 848 18.04 29.81 43.38
CA GLY A 848 19.30 30.49 43.70
C GLY A 848 20.44 30.22 42.70
N TYR A 849 20.13 29.61 41.55
CA TYR A 849 21.05 29.41 40.43
C TYR A 849 20.41 29.79 39.08
N PHE A 850 21.23 30.14 38.11
CA PHE A 850 20.88 30.57 36.75
C PHE A 850 21.95 30.16 35.74
N ASP A 851 21.74 30.44 34.45
CA ASP A 851 22.74 30.26 33.37
C ASP A 851 23.28 28.81 33.31
N LEU A 852 22.44 27.92 32.77
CA LEU A 852 22.74 26.51 32.56
C LEU A 852 23.77 26.35 31.44
N GLN A 853 24.99 25.92 31.79
CA GLN A 853 26.09 25.76 30.84
C GLN A 853 26.49 24.29 30.63
N PRO A 854 26.69 23.84 29.37
CA PRO A 854 27.04 22.46 29.04
C PRO A 854 28.27 21.96 29.82
N GLY A 855 28.14 20.81 30.49
CA GLY A 855 29.22 20.19 31.27
C GLY A 855 29.60 20.89 32.57
N VAL A 856 29.02 22.06 32.88
CA VAL A 856 29.29 22.84 34.10
C VAL A 856 28.07 22.85 35.04
N GLY A 857 26.86 22.90 34.50
CA GLY A 857 25.62 23.06 35.26
C GLY A 857 25.25 24.54 35.46
N CYS A 858 24.54 24.87 36.53
CA CYS A 858 24.07 26.24 36.78
C CYS A 858 24.95 27.03 37.76
N ARG A 859 25.05 28.34 37.56
CA ARG A 859 25.84 29.31 38.34
C ARG A 859 24.99 29.97 39.41
N SER A 860 25.54 30.24 40.60
CA SER A 860 24.74 30.84 41.69
C SER A 860 24.40 32.31 41.43
N CYS A 861 23.19 32.73 41.80
CA CYS A 861 22.68 34.10 41.68
C CYS A 861 23.51 35.17 42.41
N GLN A 862 24.21 34.81 43.50
CA GLN A 862 25.03 35.72 44.31
C GLN A 862 24.29 37.02 44.75
N CYS A 863 23.00 36.91 45.10
CA CYS A 863 22.19 38.07 45.48
C CYS A 863 22.70 38.72 46.78
N HIS A 864 22.75 40.05 46.82
CA HIS A 864 23.29 40.78 47.95
C HIS A 864 22.32 40.75 49.16
N PRO A 865 22.73 40.22 50.33
CA PRO A 865 21.82 39.83 51.42
C PRO A 865 21.17 40.99 52.19
N LYS A 866 21.37 42.23 51.74
CA LYS A 866 20.65 43.44 52.22
C LYS A 866 19.89 44.18 51.13
N GLY A 867 20.16 43.89 49.85
CA GLY A 867 19.60 44.67 48.72
C GLY A 867 18.64 43.87 47.84
N ALA A 868 18.75 42.54 47.83
CA ALA A 868 17.76 41.65 47.26
C ALA A 868 16.76 41.17 48.33
N GLN A 869 15.50 40.98 47.93
CA GLN A 869 14.40 40.50 48.77
C GLN A 869 14.54 39.01 49.11
N SER A 870 15.29 38.26 48.29
CA SER A 870 15.58 36.84 48.41
C SER A 870 16.94 36.52 47.78
N ASN A 871 17.44 35.29 47.96
CA ASN A 871 18.58 34.78 47.16
C ASN A 871 18.14 34.12 45.83
N THR A 872 16.91 34.34 45.39
CA THR A 872 16.41 33.87 44.08
C THR A 872 16.56 34.95 43.02
N CYS A 873 16.93 34.52 41.81
CA CYS A 873 17.11 35.38 40.64
C CYS A 873 16.47 34.75 39.40
N HIS A 874 16.35 35.55 38.33
CA HIS A 874 15.80 35.08 37.07
C HIS A 874 16.68 34.00 36.41
N PRO A 875 16.16 32.80 36.08
CA PRO A 875 16.96 31.59 35.83
C PRO A 875 17.83 31.63 34.55
N ILE A 876 17.59 32.59 33.65
CA ILE A 876 18.42 32.79 32.45
C ILE A 876 19.40 33.96 32.62
N THR A 877 18.95 35.07 33.22
CA THR A 877 19.70 36.35 33.19
C THR A 877 20.47 36.64 34.47
N GLY A 878 20.18 35.96 35.58
CA GLY A 878 20.83 36.17 36.87
C GLY A 878 20.33 37.35 37.68
N GLN A 879 19.34 38.11 37.18
CA GLN A 879 18.83 39.29 37.87
C GLN A 879 18.07 38.92 39.15
N CYS A 880 18.60 39.33 40.30
CA CYS A 880 17.98 39.18 41.61
C CYS A 880 16.81 40.15 41.80
N THR A 881 15.85 39.78 42.66
CA THR A 881 14.69 40.63 42.99
C THR A 881 15.09 41.72 43.98
N CYS A 882 15.31 42.95 43.52
CA CYS A 882 15.81 44.04 44.36
C CYS A 882 14.74 44.69 45.25
N HIS A 883 15.13 45.21 46.40
CA HIS A 883 14.30 46.11 47.21
C HIS A 883 14.07 47.47 46.49
N PRO A 884 13.05 48.25 46.85
CA PRO A 884 12.78 49.56 46.22
C PRO A 884 14.00 50.49 46.23
N GLY A 885 14.27 51.14 45.09
CA GLY A 885 15.42 52.04 44.93
C GLY A 885 16.79 51.35 44.85
N VAL A 886 16.87 50.01 44.88
CA VAL A 886 18.11 49.23 44.70
C VAL A 886 18.20 48.70 43.26
N THR A 887 19.42 48.62 42.72
CA THR A 887 19.69 48.16 41.35
C THR A 887 20.99 47.33 41.27
N GLY A 888 21.32 46.88 40.05
CA GLY A 888 22.42 45.96 39.77
C GLY A 888 21.96 44.49 39.75
N LEU A 889 22.74 43.63 39.09
CA LEU A 889 22.39 42.22 38.87
C LEU A 889 22.12 41.47 40.19
N SER A 890 23.01 41.67 41.16
CA SER A 890 22.91 41.14 42.52
C SER A 890 22.26 42.10 43.52
N CYS A 891 21.66 43.21 43.08
CA CYS A 891 21.04 44.23 43.94
C CYS A 891 22.01 44.84 44.97
N ASN A 892 23.22 45.20 44.54
CA ASN A 892 24.33 45.59 45.41
C ASN A 892 24.50 47.11 45.61
N GLN A 893 23.73 47.95 44.92
CA GLN A 893 23.88 49.42 44.94
C GLN A 893 22.55 50.15 44.79
N CYS A 894 22.46 51.42 45.22
CA CYS A 894 21.28 52.24 44.98
C CYS A 894 21.14 52.61 43.49
N GLN A 895 19.90 52.77 43.03
CA GLN A 895 19.57 53.36 41.74
C GLN A 895 19.93 54.84 41.72
N ALA A 896 20.31 55.38 40.56
CA ALA A 896 20.53 56.81 40.39
C ALA A 896 19.30 57.63 40.81
N GLY A 897 19.51 58.63 41.67
CA GLY A 897 18.45 59.39 42.33
C GLY A 897 18.03 58.83 43.69
N PHE A 898 18.72 57.81 44.22
CA PHE A 898 18.48 57.21 45.54
C PHE A 898 19.78 57.10 46.37
N PHE A 899 19.66 57.01 47.68
CA PHE A 899 20.77 56.94 48.64
C PHE A 899 20.42 56.06 49.86
N GLY A 900 21.39 55.82 50.75
CA GLY A 900 21.13 55.16 52.04
C GLY A 900 20.80 53.67 51.92
N PHE A 901 21.69 52.90 51.32
CA PHE A 901 21.51 51.46 51.05
C PHE A 901 21.22 50.65 52.33
N SER A 902 20.03 50.05 52.40
CA SER A 902 19.52 49.36 53.60
C SER A 902 18.71 48.10 53.25
N SER A 903 18.41 47.27 54.27
CA SER A 903 17.48 46.13 54.16
C SER A 903 16.00 46.49 54.02
N GLN A 904 15.69 47.78 53.80
CA GLN A 904 14.37 48.27 53.36
C GLN A 904 14.45 48.88 51.94
N GLY A 905 15.60 48.76 51.26
CA GLY A 905 15.90 49.42 50.00
C GLY A 905 16.73 50.69 50.17
N CYS A 906 16.69 51.56 49.15
CA CYS A 906 17.28 52.90 49.17
C CYS A 906 16.19 53.97 49.19
N GLN A 907 16.47 55.10 49.83
CA GLN A 907 15.54 56.23 49.91
C GLN A 907 15.75 57.18 48.72
N VAL A 908 14.66 57.77 48.21
CA VAL A 908 14.75 58.71 47.08
C VAL A 908 15.41 60.02 47.51
N CYS A 909 16.37 60.51 46.74
CA CYS A 909 17.09 61.74 47.03
C CYS A 909 16.17 62.98 47.02
N ASN A 910 15.17 62.98 46.14
CA ASN A 910 14.20 64.07 45.93
C ASN A 910 14.86 65.45 45.67
N CYS A 911 15.95 65.46 44.91
CA CYS A 911 16.64 66.66 44.46
C CYS A 911 15.82 67.42 43.40
N SER A 912 15.83 68.76 43.47
CA SER A 912 15.17 69.62 42.50
C SER A 912 15.74 69.43 41.09
N GLN A 913 14.90 68.98 40.14
CA GLN A 913 15.28 68.87 38.72
C GLN A 913 15.81 70.18 38.13
N ILE A 914 15.30 71.31 38.64
CA ILE A 914 15.66 72.64 38.19
C ILE A 914 16.90 73.15 38.94
N GLY A 915 16.89 73.08 40.27
CA GLY A 915 17.90 73.71 41.13
C GLY A 915 19.15 72.88 41.45
N SER A 916 19.07 71.55 41.38
CA SER A 916 20.22 70.67 41.63
C SER A 916 21.08 70.46 40.38
N VAL A 917 22.38 70.27 40.55
CA VAL A 917 23.33 69.92 39.46
C VAL A 917 23.08 68.50 38.96
N SER A 918 22.67 67.60 39.86
CA SER A 918 22.27 66.22 39.57
C SER A 918 21.06 65.83 40.42
N LEU A 919 20.33 64.80 39.99
CA LEU A 919 19.28 64.18 40.82
C LEU A 919 19.84 63.26 41.90
N GLN A 920 21.14 62.94 41.82
CA GLN A 920 21.85 62.21 42.87
C GLN A 920 22.24 63.14 44.01
N CYS A 921 21.96 62.69 45.23
CA CYS A 921 22.38 63.31 46.49
C CYS A 921 23.55 62.54 47.12
N HIS A 922 24.23 63.17 48.07
CA HIS A 922 25.18 62.53 48.97
C HIS A 922 24.49 61.58 49.96
N ASP A 923 25.25 60.69 50.62
CA ASP A 923 24.72 59.68 51.55
C ASP A 923 24.00 60.25 52.79
N ASN A 924 24.17 61.54 53.09
CA ASN A 924 23.43 62.28 54.11
C ASN A 924 22.11 62.91 53.58
N SER A 925 21.67 62.53 52.37
CA SER A 925 20.53 63.05 51.62
C SER A 925 20.68 64.46 51.01
N THR A 926 21.82 65.15 51.16
CA THR A 926 21.98 66.52 50.65
C THR A 926 22.29 66.55 49.15
N CYS A 927 21.63 67.44 48.41
CA CYS A 927 21.78 67.62 46.98
C CYS A 927 22.83 68.69 46.65
N VAL A 928 23.58 68.52 45.55
CA VAL A 928 24.51 69.55 45.05
C VAL A 928 23.71 70.60 44.26
N CYS A 929 23.71 71.85 44.72
CA CYS A 929 22.92 72.92 44.12
C CYS A 929 23.67 73.68 43.03
N LYS A 930 22.94 74.15 42.01
CA LYS A 930 23.42 75.11 41.01
C LYS A 930 23.56 76.48 41.68
N LYS A 931 24.42 77.36 41.13
CA LYS A 931 24.61 78.72 41.66
C LYS A 931 23.27 79.44 41.80
N GLY A 932 23.04 80.05 42.96
CA GLY A 932 21.78 80.77 43.29
C GLY A 932 20.69 79.89 43.90
N PHE A 933 20.82 78.56 43.92
CA PHE A 933 19.90 77.65 44.61
C PHE A 933 20.52 77.14 45.93
N VAL A 934 19.69 76.98 46.96
CA VAL A 934 20.07 76.50 48.30
C VAL A 934 18.98 75.59 48.90
N GLY A 935 19.20 75.15 50.14
CA GLY A 935 18.37 74.16 50.84
C GLY A 935 18.81 72.73 50.52
N ASN A 936 18.52 71.79 51.42
CA ASN A 936 19.04 70.42 51.33
C ASN A 936 18.62 69.67 50.04
N LYS A 937 17.58 70.16 49.34
CA LYS A 937 17.07 69.61 48.08
C LYS A 937 17.22 70.56 46.88
N CYS A 938 17.85 71.73 47.05
CA CYS A 938 17.99 72.79 46.05
C CYS A 938 16.64 73.29 45.49
N ASP A 939 15.63 73.28 46.36
CA ASP A 939 14.24 73.64 46.14
C ASP A 939 13.97 75.15 46.32
N GLN A 940 14.96 75.90 46.83
CA GLN A 940 14.84 77.31 47.23
C GLN A 940 15.97 78.15 46.60
N CYS A 941 15.76 79.46 46.47
CA CYS A 941 16.81 80.39 46.05
C CYS A 941 17.61 80.92 47.24
N ASP A 942 18.87 81.28 46.98
CA ASP A 942 19.79 81.83 47.98
C ASP A 942 19.33 83.21 48.50
N VAL A 943 19.90 83.65 49.61
CA VAL A 943 19.68 85.00 50.14
C VAL A 943 20.18 86.02 49.11
N ASN A 944 19.33 87.00 48.80
CA ASN A 944 19.49 87.95 47.68
C ASN A 944 19.27 87.34 46.27
N TYR A 945 18.64 86.17 46.14
CA TYR A 945 18.21 85.61 44.85
C TYR A 945 16.68 85.36 44.83
N PHE A 946 16.05 85.44 43.65
CA PHE A 946 14.63 85.13 43.45
C PHE A 946 14.44 84.14 42.29
N PHE A 947 13.38 83.32 42.34
CA PHE A 947 13.11 82.35 41.29
C PHE A 947 12.39 83.02 40.12
N ASP A 948 13.05 83.11 38.96
CA ASP A 948 12.40 83.55 37.73
C ASP A 948 11.62 82.38 37.08
N LEU A 949 10.36 82.65 36.77
CA LEU A 949 9.44 81.69 36.14
C LEU A 949 9.72 81.52 34.64
N GLU A 950 10.29 82.52 33.96
CA GLU A 950 10.61 82.43 32.53
C GLU A 950 11.92 81.67 32.30
N SER A 951 13.03 82.08 32.93
CA SER A 951 14.33 81.42 32.80
C SER A 951 14.47 80.14 33.62
N LYS A 952 13.55 79.87 34.56
CA LYS A 952 13.58 78.75 35.53
C LYS A 952 14.89 78.68 36.30
N GLN A 953 15.44 79.82 36.71
CA GLN A 953 16.67 79.91 37.49
C GLN A 953 16.50 80.92 38.62
N CYS A 954 17.26 80.73 39.70
CA CYS A 954 17.41 81.75 40.72
C CYS A 954 18.29 82.88 40.16
N GLN A 955 17.71 84.05 39.95
CA GLN A 955 18.41 85.26 39.50
C GLN A 955 18.78 86.14 40.70
N GLU A 956 19.90 86.84 40.61
CA GLU A 956 20.40 87.73 41.67
C GLU A 956 19.54 89.01 41.75
N CYS A 957 19.12 89.38 42.97
CA CYS A 957 18.35 90.58 43.22
C CYS A 957 19.18 91.85 42.89
N PRO A 958 18.57 92.90 42.31
CA PRO A 958 19.30 94.11 41.93
C PRO A 958 20.09 94.74 43.09
N LEU A 959 21.27 95.30 42.78
CA LEU A 959 22.30 95.77 43.73
C LEU A 959 21.80 96.59 44.92
N CYS A 960 20.69 97.34 44.79
CA CYS A 960 20.14 98.10 45.91
C CYS A 960 19.62 97.21 47.07
N TYR A 961 19.19 95.97 46.81
CA TYR A 961 18.76 95.06 47.89
C TYR A 961 19.89 94.76 48.89
N SER A 962 21.15 94.75 48.41
CA SER A 962 22.34 94.57 49.26
C SER A 962 22.64 95.76 50.17
N LEU A 963 22.29 96.99 49.75
CA LEU A 963 22.61 98.22 50.49
C LEU A 963 21.81 98.38 51.80
N VAL A 964 20.70 97.65 51.97
CA VAL A 964 19.84 97.73 53.17
C VAL A 964 20.31 96.78 54.29
N LYS A 965 21.40 96.02 54.07
CA LYS A 965 21.82 94.91 54.94
C LYS A 965 22.96 95.25 55.91
N GLU A 966 23.69 96.36 55.70
CA GLU A 966 24.93 96.68 56.42
C GLU A 966 25.00 98.14 56.93
N GLU A 967 24.03 98.58 57.75
CA GLU A 967 24.26 99.71 58.66
C GLU A 967 23.72 99.46 60.09
N PRO A 968 24.34 100.04 61.15
CA PRO A 968 23.90 99.88 62.52
C PRO A 968 22.76 100.85 62.90
N VAL A 969 22.07 100.58 64.00
CA VAL A 969 21.10 101.53 64.58
C VAL A 969 21.85 102.68 65.27
N GLY A 970 22.16 103.75 64.53
CA GLY A 970 22.79 104.95 65.08
C GLY A 970 22.94 106.10 64.07
N GLU A 971 22.27 107.22 64.37
CA GLU A 971 22.35 108.53 63.67
C GLU A 971 21.77 108.60 62.23
N HIS A 972 21.87 109.76 61.58
CA HIS A 972 20.88 110.24 60.59
C HIS A 972 21.48 110.79 59.28
N HIS A 973 20.66 110.72 58.21
CA HIS A 973 20.84 111.28 56.86
C HIS A 973 21.75 110.45 55.91
N SER A 974 21.50 110.41 54.59
CA SER A 974 20.72 111.34 53.75
C SER A 974 19.79 110.65 52.73
N HIS A 975 18.79 111.38 52.23
CA HIS A 975 17.67 110.85 51.41
C HIS A 975 18.02 110.40 49.98
N THR A 976 19.23 110.68 49.49
CA THR A 976 19.55 110.64 48.05
C THR A 976 19.83 109.25 47.46
N THR A 977 20.04 108.21 48.28
CA THR A 977 20.26 106.83 47.80
C THR A 977 18.96 106.07 47.51
N TRP A 978 17.84 106.45 48.12
CA TRP A 978 16.57 105.71 48.01
C TRP A 978 15.86 105.88 46.65
N GLN A 979 15.90 107.08 46.04
CA GLN A 979 15.12 107.36 44.83
C GLN A 979 15.59 106.57 43.59
N THR A 980 16.89 106.31 43.46
CA THR A 980 17.46 105.50 42.36
C THR A 980 17.08 104.02 42.41
N CYS A 981 16.52 103.52 43.52
CA CYS A 981 16.23 102.10 43.70
C CYS A 981 14.82 101.69 43.27
N VAL A 982 13.83 102.59 43.41
CA VAL A 982 12.40 102.23 43.32
C VAL A 982 11.94 101.94 41.88
N MET A 983 12.70 102.38 40.87
CA MET A 983 12.39 102.18 39.44
C MET A 983 12.69 100.77 38.90
N ALA A 984 13.16 99.83 39.73
CA ALA A 984 13.44 98.45 39.31
C ALA A 984 12.21 97.54 39.45
N THR A 985 11.57 97.20 38.33
CA THR A 985 10.31 96.44 38.24
C THR A 985 10.28 95.11 39.02
N ASN A 986 11.42 94.44 39.18
CA ASN A 986 11.49 93.12 39.86
C ASN A 986 11.64 93.17 41.39
N MET A 987 11.67 94.35 42.04
CA MET A 987 11.82 94.42 43.51
C MET A 987 10.74 93.68 44.31
N ARG A 988 9.55 93.44 43.74
CA ARG A 988 8.47 92.70 44.42
C ARG A 988 8.71 91.18 44.49
N ALA A 989 9.67 90.63 43.74
CA ALA A 989 9.95 89.19 43.67
C ALA A 989 10.99 88.70 44.70
N CYS A 990 11.80 89.61 45.26
CA CYS A 990 12.87 89.26 46.19
C CYS A 990 12.33 88.95 47.61
N PRO A 991 12.70 87.81 48.22
CA PRO A 991 12.14 87.38 49.51
C PRO A 991 12.68 88.22 50.69
N LYS A 992 11.78 88.92 51.39
CA LYS A 992 12.09 89.70 52.60
C LYS A 992 12.70 88.80 53.69
N THR A 993 13.92 89.06 54.14
CA THR A 993 14.55 88.32 55.24
C THR A 993 13.94 88.67 56.59
N SER A 994 13.70 87.66 57.43
CA SER A 994 12.87 87.71 58.64
C SER A 994 13.51 88.40 59.88
N SER A 995 14.30 89.45 59.67
CA SER A 995 14.95 90.25 60.72
C SER A 995 14.44 91.70 60.80
N PHE A 996 13.54 92.13 59.90
CA PHE A 996 12.88 93.44 59.94
C PHE A 996 11.47 93.35 60.51
N SER A 997 11.32 93.56 61.82
CA SER A 997 10.03 93.72 62.52
C SER A 997 9.76 95.18 62.92
N HIS A 998 9.91 96.10 61.97
CA HIS A 998 9.57 97.52 62.19
C HIS A 998 8.09 97.76 61.80
N PRO A 999 7.20 98.14 62.74
CA PRO A 999 5.75 97.98 62.56
C PRO A 999 5.04 98.92 61.56
N ASN A 1000 5.76 99.83 60.88
CA ASN A 1000 5.18 100.83 59.97
C ASN A 1000 5.49 100.62 58.48
N PHE A 1001 6.18 99.54 58.09
CA PHE A 1001 6.62 99.36 56.69
C PHE A 1001 5.47 99.17 55.67
N GLU A 1002 4.31 98.65 56.10
CA GLU A 1002 3.13 98.55 55.23
C GLU A 1002 2.35 99.86 55.11
N GLN A 1003 2.51 100.81 56.05
CA GLN A 1003 1.73 102.04 56.04
C GLN A 1003 2.24 103.03 54.99
N LEU A 1004 3.58 103.14 54.84
CA LEU A 1004 4.23 104.00 53.84
C LEU A 1004 4.05 103.53 52.39
N LEU A 1005 3.77 102.24 52.16
CA LEU A 1005 3.55 101.69 50.81
C LEU A 1005 2.17 102.01 50.24
N ASN A 1006 1.18 102.33 51.08
CA ASN A 1006 -0.18 102.66 50.62
C ASN A 1006 -0.34 104.15 50.28
N GLU A 1007 0.38 105.05 50.96
CA GLU A 1007 0.29 106.51 50.74
C GLU A 1007 0.96 106.98 49.42
N TRP A 1008 1.75 106.13 48.75
CA TRP A 1008 2.42 106.43 47.47
C TRP A 1008 1.69 105.88 46.23
N SER A 1009 0.39 105.57 46.35
CA SER A 1009 -0.45 105.06 45.25
C SER A 1009 -1.45 106.07 44.67
N LEU A 1010 -1.38 107.35 45.11
CA LEU A 1010 -2.31 108.42 44.74
C LEU A 1010 -1.62 109.72 44.27
N ILE A 1011 -0.48 109.57 43.59
CA ILE A 1011 0.07 110.60 42.69
C ILE A 1011 0.37 109.90 41.35
N GLU A 1012 -0.14 110.48 40.26
CA GLU A 1012 -0.27 109.85 38.94
C GLU A 1012 0.93 110.10 38.00
N GLU A 1013 0.87 109.44 36.83
CA GLU A 1013 1.54 109.73 35.54
C GLU A 1013 3.03 110.18 35.52
#